data_AF-A0A2W4IBA4-F1
#
_entry.id   AF-A0A2W4IBA4-F1
#
_cell.length_a   1.000
_cell.length_b   1.000
_cell.length_c   1.000
_cell.angle_alpha   90.00
_cell.angle_beta   90.00
_cell.angle_gamma   90.00
#
_symmetry.space_group_name_H-M   'P 1'
#
loop_
_entity.id
_entity.type
_entity.pdbx_description
1 polymer ?
#
loop_
_entity_poly.entity_id
_entity_poly.type
_entity_poly.pdbx_seq_one_letter_code
_entity_poly.pdbx_strand_id
1 'polypeptide(L)'
;MTGTTKKQSDGLKAKKELQAKIRKLYFDPQQRKSHKLLIKVLQENSIPNADSIAERYREKLESDIKQTVDQLCDQQYFMMEKSAYWGEYGQQRVIIGYARLKLGIAPEQEITQRDIDSFLMMMNKHAEYRNMTLKQIVAEEDALEYNVFGKSILKNRADLLNRELAYIGSKLRIVVGKYGKYWSIIFGEAKPIKKEGYELYMFEKEISRTPSNIMSIAAVIGERDIGIRKEACRLIFEMKWKKMFDYTDREKAKMYNNEAGNIREMIKVRALEAYKVNSADELEAKKELFIDEMIEGIVWHEFGHGVFFNDELDLETAALSKSFNYFGENIVGILHEVLADWAIRTEKLKGPIQHFLEVALQKGDREKADRMLLVYMSDNWFLDYKEEFLGSQTDLMISILCPFLREDCLFDYNAMNEAFTSIHNLMMEESNKIIEEVIGMVRRAVYQIGKNRLHYEEYMKHYAEHMKSIAKKDGNSEGSLSYKTTNYNNIFGLTKDYSKDTYRNIINYIKDQDLEVKRKLLVLLDSEQAMKFGCNIREYLFEQMKEKSFYKDVNSLSAMDGIKMALDEIGVFEIEKEKILERFQNIYEGKDKYNVTVNYDDSFNFFHCAIQEMLIVTQLGEIDKEMIVKNDKVLIMQKGQGRAKMSASLIQEKIDELAAMFNDKKVLSITTLKVNTDHEEMDEWYKLLAQTKLNDGGLLIQKIDYVTGELMDHDIMFKVQMPVEYGYMCFNTVNAIERINGLLKDDPKDNRVIDKSFLDYITLEYNNTY
;
A
#
# COMPACT_ATOMS: atom_id res chain seq x y z
N MET A 1 -56.68 -10.93 42.35
CA MET A 1 -55.73 -10.66 41.24
C MET A 1 -55.14 -9.23 41.24
N THR A 2 -55.69 -8.27 41.98
CA THR A 2 -55.28 -6.84 41.95
C THR A 2 -53.95 -6.51 42.64
N GLY A 3 -53.38 -7.39 43.47
CA GLY A 3 -52.10 -7.14 44.16
C GLY A 3 -50.86 -7.26 43.26
N THR A 4 -50.92 -8.08 42.21
CA THR A 4 -49.77 -8.40 41.36
C THR A 4 -49.37 -7.24 40.46
N THR A 5 -50.36 -6.57 39.85
CA THR A 5 -50.16 -5.42 38.96
C THR A 5 -49.58 -4.21 39.69
N LYS A 6 -49.97 -3.97 40.95
CA LYS A 6 -49.43 -2.85 41.73
C LYS A 6 -47.95 -3.03 42.08
N LYS A 7 -47.53 -4.23 42.51
CA LYS A 7 -46.10 -4.54 42.70
C LYS A 7 -45.29 -4.38 41.39
N GLN A 8 -45.89 -4.70 40.23
CA GLN A 8 -45.26 -4.48 38.93
C GLN A 8 -45.16 -2.99 38.55
N SER A 9 -46.19 -2.17 38.80
CA SER A 9 -46.12 -0.72 38.53
C SER A 9 -45.07 -0.02 39.40
N ASP A 10 -45.00 -0.39 40.67
CA ASP A 10 -44.10 0.25 41.64
C ASP A 10 -42.64 -0.12 41.34
N GLY A 11 -42.37 -1.38 40.98
CA GLY A 11 -41.05 -1.82 40.50
C GLY A 11 -40.63 -1.17 39.18
N LEU A 12 -41.57 -0.98 38.24
CA LEU A 12 -41.30 -0.29 36.97
C LEU A 12 -40.98 1.19 37.19
N LYS A 13 -41.68 1.85 38.13
CA LYS A 13 -41.43 3.24 38.52
C LYS A 13 -40.05 3.40 39.16
N ALA A 14 -39.72 2.59 40.16
CA ALA A 14 -38.40 2.60 40.80
C ALA A 14 -37.25 2.35 39.80
N LYS A 15 -37.44 1.45 38.83
CA LYS A 15 -36.46 1.22 37.75
C LYS A 15 -36.26 2.47 36.88
N LYS A 16 -37.32 3.19 36.51
CA LYS A 16 -37.23 4.45 35.74
C LYS A 16 -36.55 5.56 36.55
N GLU A 17 -36.85 5.69 37.83
CA GLU A 17 -36.24 6.68 38.73
C GLU A 17 -34.74 6.41 38.92
N LEU A 18 -34.35 5.14 39.11
CA LEU A 18 -32.94 4.74 39.16
C LEU A 18 -32.21 5.02 37.84
N GLN A 19 -32.80 4.68 36.69
CA GLN A 19 -32.25 5.01 35.37
C GLN A 19 -32.10 6.53 35.17
N ALA A 20 -33.05 7.35 35.64
CA ALA A 20 -32.96 8.80 35.59
C ALA A 20 -31.82 9.34 36.48
N LYS A 21 -31.65 8.80 37.70
CA LYS A 21 -30.51 9.15 38.59
C LYS A 21 -29.17 8.79 37.94
N ILE A 22 -29.04 7.59 37.38
CA ILE A 22 -27.80 7.15 36.69
C ILE A 22 -27.53 8.03 35.46
N ARG A 23 -28.54 8.32 34.62
CA ARG A 23 -28.37 9.17 33.43
C ARG A 23 -27.97 10.61 33.82
N LYS A 24 -28.48 11.15 34.94
CA LYS A 24 -28.07 12.45 35.48
C LYS A 24 -26.59 12.42 35.89
N LEU A 25 -26.15 11.42 36.65
CA LEU A 25 -24.75 11.27 37.09
C LEU A 25 -23.79 11.04 35.90
N TYR A 26 -24.20 10.23 34.92
CA TYR A 26 -23.38 9.96 33.73
C TYR A 26 -23.08 11.23 32.92
N PHE A 27 -24.05 12.15 32.81
CA PHE A 27 -23.91 13.39 32.04
C PHE A 27 -23.56 14.64 32.86
N ASP A 28 -23.27 14.51 34.15
CA ASP A 28 -22.89 15.63 35.02
C ASP A 28 -21.51 16.21 34.61
N PRO A 29 -21.42 17.48 34.18
CA PRO A 29 -20.16 18.10 33.79
C PRO A 29 -19.15 18.23 34.94
N GLN A 30 -19.58 18.29 36.20
CA GLN A 30 -18.70 18.38 37.36
C GLN A 30 -17.99 17.04 37.61
N GLN A 31 -18.73 15.93 37.56
CA GLN A 31 -18.16 14.58 37.69
C GLN A 31 -17.14 14.31 36.58
N ARG A 32 -17.49 14.66 35.33
CA ARG A 32 -16.60 14.51 34.17
C ARG A 32 -15.30 15.32 34.29
N LYS A 33 -15.36 16.56 34.79
CA LYS A 33 -14.17 17.39 35.06
C LYS A 33 -13.27 16.82 36.16
N SER A 34 -13.83 16.05 37.11
CA SER A 34 -13.06 15.46 38.22
C SER A 34 -12.19 14.27 37.82
N HIS A 35 -12.24 13.80 36.56
CA HIS A 35 -11.51 12.63 36.05
C HIS A 35 -11.77 11.31 36.82
N LYS A 36 -12.83 11.26 37.64
CA LYS A 36 -13.28 10.02 38.30
C LYS A 36 -13.89 9.07 37.28
N LEU A 37 -13.60 7.77 37.43
CA LEU A 37 -14.30 6.71 36.69
C LEU A 37 -15.76 6.63 37.11
N LEU A 38 -16.66 6.31 36.16
CA LEU A 38 -18.10 6.16 36.37
C LEU A 38 -18.41 5.24 37.56
N ILE A 39 -17.70 4.11 37.68
CA ILE A 39 -17.86 3.16 38.80
C ILE A 39 -17.71 3.84 40.16
N LYS A 40 -16.72 4.72 40.33
CA LYS A 40 -16.51 5.50 41.56
C LYS A 40 -17.63 6.53 41.76
N VAL A 41 -18.06 7.23 40.70
CA VAL A 41 -19.17 8.19 40.77
C VAL A 41 -20.48 7.51 41.19
N LEU A 42 -20.74 6.29 40.72
CA LEU A 42 -21.92 5.49 41.11
C LEU A 42 -21.82 4.99 42.56
N GLN A 43 -20.64 4.52 42.99
CA GLN A 43 -20.37 4.10 44.39
C GLN A 43 -20.55 5.28 45.36
N GLU A 44 -19.93 6.44 45.09
CA GLU A 44 -20.03 7.66 45.89
C GLU A 44 -21.46 8.20 46.01
N ASN A 45 -22.32 7.92 45.03
CA ASN A 45 -23.73 8.32 45.02
C ASN A 45 -24.68 7.23 45.57
N SER A 46 -24.15 6.19 46.23
CA SER A 46 -24.89 5.06 46.80
C SER A 46 -25.86 4.42 45.78
N ILE A 47 -25.37 4.14 44.58
CA ILE A 47 -26.11 3.43 43.54
C ILE A 47 -26.02 1.91 43.80
N PRO A 48 -27.14 1.20 44.03
CA PRO A 48 -27.11 -0.26 44.21
C PRO A 48 -26.58 -0.96 42.96
N ASN A 49 -25.70 -1.94 43.13
CA ASN A 49 -25.03 -2.68 42.04
C ASN A 49 -24.22 -1.77 41.09
N ALA A 50 -23.59 -0.72 41.62
CA ALA A 50 -22.78 0.26 40.88
C ALA A 50 -21.83 -0.38 39.85
N ASP A 51 -21.14 -1.46 40.24
CA ASP A 51 -20.12 -2.11 39.40
C ASP A 51 -20.75 -2.80 38.18
N SER A 52 -21.83 -3.57 38.38
CA SER A 52 -22.58 -4.20 37.27
C SER A 52 -23.32 -3.18 36.39
N ILE A 53 -23.64 -1.99 36.92
CA ILE A 53 -24.18 -0.88 36.12
C ILE A 53 -23.07 -0.23 35.30
N ALA A 54 -21.89 0.01 35.88
CA ALA A 54 -20.73 0.53 35.14
C ALA A 54 -20.31 -0.43 34.02
N GLU A 55 -20.29 -1.74 34.29
CA GLU A 55 -20.01 -2.79 33.30
C GLU A 55 -20.98 -2.72 32.11
N ARG A 56 -22.30 -2.71 32.36
CA ARG A 56 -23.30 -2.62 31.27
C ARG A 56 -23.25 -1.33 30.49
N TYR A 57 -22.78 -0.24 31.09
CA TYR A 57 -22.48 0.99 30.37
C TYR A 57 -21.20 0.83 29.53
N ARG A 58 -20.17 0.13 30.03
CA ARG A 58 -18.98 -0.20 29.26
C ARG A 58 -19.29 -1.08 28.06
N GLU A 59 -19.84 -2.27 28.28
CA GLU A 59 -20.25 -3.23 27.24
C GLU A 59 -21.08 -2.54 26.15
N LYS A 60 -22.04 -1.67 26.55
CA LYS A 60 -22.85 -0.93 25.58
C LYS A 60 -22.06 0.11 24.80
N LEU A 61 -21.25 0.96 25.44
CA LEU A 61 -20.51 1.99 24.71
C LEU A 61 -19.47 1.39 23.76
N GLU A 62 -18.79 0.33 24.19
CA GLU A 62 -17.83 -0.42 23.38
C GLU A 62 -18.51 -1.06 22.16
N SER A 63 -19.70 -1.67 22.35
CA SER A 63 -20.50 -2.25 21.27
C SER A 63 -21.08 -1.20 20.31
N ASP A 64 -21.64 -0.10 20.84
CA ASP A 64 -22.19 1.00 20.05
C ASP A 64 -21.10 1.65 19.16
N ILE A 65 -19.89 1.86 19.71
CA ILE A 65 -18.76 2.37 18.92
C ILE A 65 -18.28 1.34 17.91
N LYS A 66 -18.10 0.06 18.31
CA LYS A 66 -17.65 -1.00 17.38
C LYS A 66 -18.59 -1.11 16.18
N GLN A 67 -19.90 -1.08 16.39
CA GLN A 67 -20.88 -1.17 15.31
C GLN A 67 -20.73 -0.03 14.29
N THR A 68 -20.54 1.21 14.74
CA THR A 68 -20.30 2.35 13.84
C THR A 68 -18.95 2.25 13.13
N VAL A 69 -17.88 1.79 13.80
CA VAL A 69 -16.58 1.56 13.13
C VAL A 69 -16.71 0.46 12.07
N ASP A 70 -17.27 -0.70 12.40
CA ASP A 70 -17.46 -1.81 11.46
C ASP A 70 -18.25 -1.34 10.21
N GLN A 71 -19.33 -0.59 10.42
CA GLN A 71 -20.15 -0.02 9.33
C GLN A 71 -19.34 0.91 8.41
N LEU A 72 -18.55 1.83 8.98
CA LEU A 72 -17.68 2.72 8.20
C LEU A 72 -16.63 1.93 7.40
N CYS A 73 -16.09 0.87 7.97
CA CYS A 73 -15.07 0.06 7.31
C CYS A 73 -15.64 -0.75 6.14
N ASP A 74 -16.84 -1.32 6.29
CA ASP A 74 -17.53 -2.04 5.21
C ASP A 74 -17.99 -1.09 4.09
N GLN A 75 -18.56 0.08 4.44
CA GLN A 75 -18.89 1.13 3.47
C GLN A 75 -17.66 1.57 2.67
N GLN A 76 -16.52 1.79 3.31
CA GLN A 76 -15.28 2.16 2.61
C GLN A 76 -14.74 1.06 1.71
N TYR A 77 -14.84 -0.21 2.10
CA TYR A 77 -14.48 -1.33 1.24
C TYR A 77 -15.29 -1.29 -0.07
N PHE A 78 -16.61 -1.11 0.03
CA PHE A 78 -17.47 -0.99 -1.15
C PHE A 78 -17.26 0.32 -1.93
N MET A 79 -16.81 1.40 -1.29
CA MET A 79 -16.38 2.63 -1.99
C MET A 79 -15.08 2.43 -2.78
N MET A 80 -14.12 1.67 -2.25
CA MET A 80 -12.90 1.28 -2.97
C MET A 80 -13.24 0.38 -4.17
N GLU A 81 -14.02 -0.68 -3.93
CA GLU A 81 -14.50 -1.61 -4.97
C GLU A 81 -15.23 -0.86 -6.11
N LYS A 82 -16.24 -0.04 -5.77
CA LYS A 82 -17.09 0.66 -6.76
C LYS A 82 -16.43 1.88 -7.40
N SER A 83 -15.31 2.39 -6.87
CA SER A 83 -14.52 3.44 -7.53
C SER A 83 -13.27 2.93 -8.22
N ALA A 84 -12.99 1.62 -8.15
CA ALA A 84 -11.74 0.97 -8.57
C ALA A 84 -10.45 1.63 -7.99
N TYR A 85 -10.58 2.46 -6.97
CA TYR A 85 -9.49 3.26 -6.39
C TYR A 85 -9.19 2.77 -4.97
N TRP A 86 -8.15 1.96 -4.87
CA TRP A 86 -7.72 1.27 -3.66
C TRP A 86 -6.60 2.01 -2.89
N GLY A 87 -6.31 3.27 -3.27
CA GLY A 87 -5.13 4.01 -2.77
C GLY A 87 -3.83 3.55 -3.44
N GLU A 88 -2.70 4.13 -3.00
CA GLU A 88 -1.36 3.85 -3.54
C GLU A 88 -0.95 2.37 -3.40
N TYR A 89 -1.34 1.71 -2.30
CA TYR A 89 -0.96 0.33 -1.99
C TYR A 89 -1.69 -0.76 -2.80
N GLY A 90 -2.71 -0.39 -3.57
CA GLY A 90 -3.43 -1.30 -4.47
C GLY A 90 -4.37 -2.32 -3.80
N GLN A 91 -5.21 -2.94 -4.63
CA GLN A 91 -6.30 -3.82 -4.23
C GLN A 91 -5.86 -5.00 -3.36
N GLN A 92 -4.75 -5.66 -3.72
CA GLN A 92 -4.31 -6.89 -3.05
C GLN A 92 -3.87 -6.64 -1.59
N ARG A 93 -3.08 -5.58 -1.34
CA ARG A 93 -2.65 -5.23 0.03
C ARG A 93 -3.85 -4.83 0.91
N VAL A 94 -4.86 -4.17 0.33
CA VAL A 94 -6.12 -3.83 1.01
C VAL A 94 -6.95 -5.08 1.33
N ILE A 95 -7.20 -5.97 0.36
CA ILE A 95 -7.99 -7.19 0.57
C ILE A 95 -7.33 -8.11 1.61
N ILE A 96 -6.03 -8.39 1.47
CA ILE A 96 -5.27 -9.18 2.46
C ILE A 96 -5.35 -8.55 3.85
N GLY A 97 -5.12 -7.23 3.93
CA GLY A 97 -5.18 -6.49 5.19
C GLY A 97 -6.55 -6.56 5.86
N TYR A 98 -7.64 -6.46 5.10
CA TYR A 98 -9.00 -6.46 5.64
C TYR A 98 -9.54 -7.88 5.94
N ALA A 99 -9.14 -8.88 5.13
CA ALA A 99 -9.42 -10.29 5.39
C ALA A 99 -8.82 -10.75 6.72
N ARG A 100 -7.54 -10.41 7.01
CA ARG A 100 -6.90 -10.74 8.30
C ARG A 100 -7.71 -10.25 9.50
N LEU A 101 -8.15 -8.99 9.46
CA LEU A 101 -8.98 -8.38 10.51
C LEU A 101 -10.33 -9.09 10.66
N LYS A 102 -11.09 -9.24 9.56
CA LYS A 102 -12.46 -9.76 9.58
C LYS A 102 -12.55 -11.25 9.93
N LEU A 103 -11.51 -12.02 9.62
CA LEU A 103 -11.41 -13.45 9.93
C LEU A 103 -10.65 -13.74 11.24
N GLY A 104 -10.00 -12.74 11.85
CA GLY A 104 -9.24 -12.90 13.09
C GLY A 104 -7.90 -13.63 12.93
N ILE A 105 -7.29 -13.54 11.75
CA ILE A 105 -6.03 -14.22 11.40
C ILE A 105 -4.86 -13.46 12.04
N ALA A 106 -4.15 -14.12 12.96
CA ALA A 106 -3.01 -13.54 13.68
C ALA A 106 -1.87 -13.10 12.73
N PRO A 107 -1.06 -12.09 13.08
CA PRO A 107 0.09 -11.65 12.28
C PRO A 107 1.04 -12.80 11.91
N GLU A 108 1.31 -13.69 12.87
CA GLU A 108 2.17 -14.88 12.73
C GLU A 108 1.64 -15.97 11.81
N GLN A 109 0.34 -15.95 11.47
CA GLN A 109 -0.25 -16.93 10.58
C GLN A 109 -0.16 -16.44 9.13
N GLU A 110 0.29 -17.29 8.19
CA GLU A 110 0.17 -16.99 6.76
C GLU A 110 -1.32 -16.93 6.35
N ILE A 111 -1.63 -16.11 5.34
CA ILE A 111 -2.98 -15.99 4.80
C ILE A 111 -3.09 -16.78 3.49
N THR A 112 -4.06 -17.69 3.43
CA THR A 112 -4.26 -18.58 2.29
C THR A 112 -5.28 -18.00 1.30
N GLN A 113 -5.31 -18.49 0.06
CA GLN A 113 -6.36 -18.12 -0.89
C GLN A 113 -7.76 -18.47 -0.36
N ARG A 114 -7.89 -19.58 0.36
CA ARG A 114 -9.14 -20.00 1.03
C ARG A 114 -9.64 -18.97 2.07
N ASP A 115 -8.74 -18.26 2.73
CA ASP A 115 -9.10 -17.16 3.62
C ASP A 115 -9.60 -15.95 2.83
N ILE A 116 -8.94 -15.61 1.71
CA ILE A 116 -9.39 -14.54 0.81
C ILE A 116 -10.77 -14.85 0.25
N ASP A 117 -11.02 -16.08 -0.21
CA ASP A 117 -12.31 -16.54 -0.71
C ASP A 117 -13.39 -16.49 0.39
N SER A 118 -13.06 -16.93 1.61
CA SER A 118 -13.95 -16.87 2.77
C SER A 118 -14.33 -15.44 3.15
N PHE A 119 -13.35 -14.52 3.09
CA PHE A 119 -13.58 -13.08 3.26
C PHE A 119 -14.46 -12.51 2.15
N LEU A 120 -14.21 -12.83 0.87
CA LEU A 120 -15.04 -12.36 -0.25
C LEU A 120 -16.47 -12.92 -0.18
N MET A 121 -16.64 -14.19 0.21
CA MET A 121 -17.95 -14.79 0.49
C MET A 121 -18.68 -14.15 1.67
N MET A 122 -17.94 -13.62 2.66
CA MET A 122 -18.51 -12.84 3.75
C MET A 122 -18.93 -11.44 3.24
N MET A 123 -18.06 -10.72 2.53
CA MET A 123 -18.40 -9.41 1.95
C MET A 123 -19.59 -9.49 0.99
N ASN A 124 -19.71 -10.56 0.21
CA ASN A 124 -20.84 -10.79 -0.71
C ASN A 124 -22.21 -10.90 -0.03
N LYS A 125 -22.28 -11.07 1.30
CA LYS A 125 -23.55 -11.07 2.06
C LYS A 125 -24.10 -9.66 2.31
N HIS A 126 -23.28 -8.62 2.16
CA HIS A 126 -23.68 -7.21 2.27
C HIS A 126 -24.39 -6.71 1.01
N ALA A 127 -25.55 -7.31 0.73
CA ALA A 127 -26.39 -6.98 -0.43
C ALA A 127 -26.82 -5.51 -0.43
N GLU A 128 -26.97 -4.89 0.75
CA GLU A 128 -27.27 -3.48 0.94
C GLU A 128 -26.24 -2.58 0.23
N TYR A 129 -24.94 -2.75 0.50
CA TYR A 129 -23.90 -1.95 -0.14
C TYR A 129 -23.65 -2.38 -1.58
N ARG A 130 -23.77 -3.68 -1.91
CA ARG A 130 -23.67 -4.14 -3.31
C ARG A 130 -24.71 -3.46 -4.21
N ASN A 131 -25.94 -3.23 -3.73
CA ASN A 131 -27.01 -2.58 -4.49
C ASN A 131 -26.95 -1.04 -4.52
N MET A 132 -26.15 -0.40 -3.65
CA MET A 132 -25.99 1.06 -3.66
C MET A 132 -25.04 1.54 -4.77
N THR A 133 -25.31 2.73 -5.31
CA THR A 133 -24.32 3.48 -6.11
C THR A 133 -23.22 4.06 -5.22
N LEU A 134 -22.02 4.31 -5.77
CA LEU A 134 -20.92 4.95 -5.06
C LEU A 134 -21.35 6.26 -4.37
N LYS A 135 -22.20 7.06 -5.01
CA LYS A 135 -22.72 8.33 -4.46
C LYS A 135 -23.64 8.13 -3.25
N GLN A 136 -24.38 7.02 -3.18
CA GLN A 136 -25.21 6.70 -2.01
C GLN A 136 -24.33 6.27 -0.84
N ILE A 137 -23.36 5.37 -1.05
CA ILE A 137 -22.47 4.93 0.03
C ILE A 137 -21.67 6.10 0.59
N VAL A 138 -21.12 6.97 -0.27
CA VAL A 138 -20.46 8.21 0.16
C VAL A 138 -21.40 9.09 0.97
N ALA A 139 -22.67 9.26 0.57
CA ALA A 139 -23.62 10.10 1.31
C ALA A 139 -24.04 9.51 2.67
N GLU A 140 -24.13 8.18 2.79
CA GLU A 140 -24.39 7.50 4.06
C GLU A 140 -23.16 7.53 4.98
N GLU A 141 -21.96 7.26 4.46
CA GLU A 141 -20.69 7.44 5.19
C GLU A 141 -20.56 8.90 5.67
N ASP A 142 -20.95 9.88 4.84
CA ASP A 142 -20.89 11.29 5.19
C ASP A 142 -21.80 11.62 6.38
N ALA A 143 -22.97 10.99 6.47
CA ALA A 143 -23.99 11.19 7.50
C ALA A 143 -23.78 10.39 8.79
N LEU A 144 -22.78 9.50 8.88
CA LEU A 144 -22.58 8.67 10.07
C LEU A 144 -22.02 9.45 11.28
N GLU A 145 -22.63 9.20 12.44
CA GLU A 145 -22.27 9.75 13.76
C GLU A 145 -22.27 8.64 14.81
N TYR A 146 -21.39 8.75 15.82
CA TYR A 146 -21.34 7.83 16.95
C TYR A 146 -22.42 8.16 18.00
N ASN A 147 -23.24 7.18 18.40
CA ASN A 147 -24.30 7.36 19.37
C ASN A 147 -23.86 7.02 20.81
N VAL A 148 -23.44 8.03 21.57
CA VAL A 148 -23.06 7.87 22.98
C VAL A 148 -24.27 8.12 23.90
N PHE A 149 -25.01 7.06 24.21
CA PHE A 149 -26.18 7.05 25.12
C PHE A 149 -27.28 8.08 24.77
N GLY A 150 -27.53 8.27 23.46
CA GLY A 150 -28.47 9.25 22.93
C GLY A 150 -27.89 10.65 22.77
N LYS A 151 -26.57 10.76 22.57
CA LYS A 151 -25.89 11.94 22.04
C LYS A 151 -25.10 11.55 20.79
N SER A 152 -25.31 12.23 19.68
CA SER A 152 -24.41 12.14 18.53
C SER A 152 -23.04 12.73 18.85
N ILE A 153 -22.01 12.11 18.29
CA ILE A 153 -20.64 12.59 18.23
C ILE A 153 -20.15 12.42 16.79
N LEU A 154 -19.74 13.52 16.16
CA LEU A 154 -19.21 13.52 14.79
C LEU A 154 -18.00 12.60 14.67
N LYS A 155 -17.85 11.91 13.54
CA LYS A 155 -16.84 10.86 13.37
C LYS A 155 -15.38 11.33 13.49
N ASN A 156 -15.09 12.61 13.25
CA ASN A 156 -13.77 13.23 13.46
C ASN A 156 -13.42 13.51 14.94
N ARG A 157 -14.30 13.19 15.90
CA ARG A 157 -14.13 13.55 17.32
C ARG A 157 -13.65 12.38 18.18
N ALA A 158 -12.49 11.82 17.80
CA ALA A 158 -11.80 10.79 18.58
C ALA A 158 -11.52 11.25 20.03
N ASP A 159 -11.16 12.53 20.23
CA ASP A 159 -10.99 13.17 21.54
C ASP A 159 -12.21 13.00 22.46
N LEU A 160 -13.42 13.14 21.92
CA LEU A 160 -14.65 12.97 22.68
C LEU A 160 -14.89 11.50 22.98
N LEU A 161 -14.72 10.61 21.99
CA LEU A 161 -14.91 9.17 22.15
C LEU A 161 -13.94 8.56 23.18
N ASN A 162 -12.64 8.86 23.06
CA ASN A 162 -11.61 8.43 23.99
C ASN A 162 -11.87 8.94 25.42
N ARG A 163 -12.39 10.16 25.59
CA ARG A 163 -12.78 10.68 26.91
C ARG A 163 -13.98 9.94 27.50
N GLU A 164 -15.02 9.62 26.71
CA GLU A 164 -16.15 8.84 27.21
C GLU A 164 -15.73 7.39 27.54
N LEU A 165 -14.90 6.76 26.70
CA LEU A 165 -14.28 5.43 26.91
C LEU A 165 -13.40 5.41 28.18
N ALA A 166 -12.60 6.46 28.42
CA ALA A 166 -11.82 6.60 29.64
C ALA A 166 -12.73 6.77 30.88
N TYR A 167 -13.82 7.55 30.78
CA TYR A 167 -14.76 7.79 31.88
C TYR A 167 -15.47 6.51 32.35
N ILE A 168 -15.84 5.61 31.44
CA ILE A 168 -16.45 4.30 31.79
C ILE A 168 -15.43 3.27 32.31
N GLY A 169 -14.12 3.51 32.21
CA GLY A 169 -13.10 2.52 32.55
C GLY A 169 -12.91 1.44 31.47
N SER A 170 -13.05 1.83 30.19
CA SER A 170 -12.70 0.97 29.05
C SER A 170 -11.19 0.95 28.82
N LYS A 171 -10.69 -0.20 28.33
CA LYS A 171 -9.35 -0.32 27.73
C LYS A 171 -9.33 0.05 26.24
N LEU A 172 -10.50 0.11 25.60
CA LEU A 172 -10.60 0.35 24.16
C LEU A 172 -10.39 1.82 23.87
N ARG A 173 -9.68 2.12 22.78
CA ARG A 173 -9.46 3.47 22.27
C ARG A 173 -9.72 3.50 20.78
N ILE A 174 -9.96 4.69 20.26
CA ILE A 174 -10.12 4.95 18.83
C ILE A 174 -9.13 6.03 18.41
N VAL A 175 -8.53 5.90 17.23
CA VAL A 175 -7.84 7.02 16.56
C VAL A 175 -8.50 7.21 15.20
N VAL A 176 -8.76 8.47 14.84
CA VAL A 176 -9.42 8.85 13.57
C VAL A 176 -8.60 9.94 12.87
N GLY A 177 -8.05 9.58 11.72
CA GLY A 177 -7.41 10.46 10.75
C GLY A 177 -8.10 10.41 9.38
N LYS A 178 -7.42 10.96 8.37
CA LYS A 178 -7.78 10.82 6.95
C LYS A 178 -6.55 10.45 6.15
N TYR A 179 -6.72 9.58 5.15
CA TYR A 179 -5.70 9.25 4.16
C TYR A 179 -6.33 9.39 2.77
N GLY A 180 -5.87 10.41 2.03
CA GLY A 180 -6.53 10.88 0.81
C GLY A 180 -8.01 11.22 1.04
N LYS A 181 -8.90 10.59 0.27
CA LYS A 181 -10.36 10.77 0.36
C LYS A 181 -11.04 9.88 1.42
N TYR A 182 -10.32 8.95 2.03
CA TYR A 182 -10.88 7.97 2.98
C TYR A 182 -10.55 8.35 4.42
N TRP A 183 -11.38 7.92 5.37
CA TRP A 183 -10.98 7.96 6.79
C TRP A 183 -9.94 6.89 7.07
N SER A 184 -9.07 7.18 8.04
CA SER A 184 -8.14 6.23 8.63
C SER A 184 -8.60 6.04 10.07
N ILE A 185 -9.18 4.88 10.39
CA ILE A 185 -9.70 4.57 11.74
C ILE A 185 -9.05 3.29 12.23
N ILE A 186 -8.63 3.29 13.50
CA ILE A 186 -8.34 2.07 14.27
C ILE A 186 -9.09 2.12 15.60
N PHE A 187 -9.67 0.99 16.00
CA PHE A 187 -10.38 0.79 17.27
C PHE A 187 -9.96 -0.55 17.89
N GLY A 188 -9.58 -0.56 19.16
CA GLY A 188 -8.96 -1.74 19.77
C GLY A 188 -8.45 -1.52 21.20
N GLU A 189 -7.89 -2.57 21.81
CA GLU A 189 -7.27 -2.49 23.14
C GLU A 189 -5.96 -1.72 23.06
N ALA A 190 -5.87 -0.58 23.76
CA ALA A 190 -4.70 0.29 23.69
C ALA A 190 -4.23 0.82 25.06
N LYS A 191 -2.91 0.92 25.22
CA LYS A 191 -2.26 1.56 26.37
C LYS A 191 -2.01 3.05 26.02
N PRO A 192 -2.58 4.02 26.78
CA PRO A 192 -2.25 5.43 26.59
C PRO A 192 -0.85 5.75 27.12
N ILE A 193 0.02 6.23 26.25
CA ILE A 193 1.35 6.74 26.59
C ILE A 193 1.25 8.26 26.62
N LYS A 194 1.35 8.87 27.81
CA LYS A 194 1.31 10.33 27.92
C LYS A 194 2.67 10.94 27.60
N LYS A 195 2.75 11.64 26.48
CA LYS A 195 3.83 12.56 26.10
C LYS A 195 3.25 13.97 25.96
N GLU A 196 4.02 14.99 26.30
CA GLU A 196 3.49 16.34 26.39
C GLU A 196 3.08 16.90 25.02
N GLY A 197 1.78 17.12 24.83
CA GLY A 197 1.18 17.67 23.60
C GLY A 197 0.23 16.71 22.87
N TYR A 198 0.48 15.40 22.97
CA TYR A 198 -0.18 14.38 22.14
C TYR A 198 -0.77 13.23 22.96
N GLU A 199 -1.90 12.68 22.51
CA GLU A 199 -2.42 11.42 23.05
C GLU A 199 -1.90 10.24 22.21
N LEU A 200 -0.75 9.70 22.60
CA LEU A 200 -0.18 8.49 22.00
C LEU A 200 -0.89 7.24 22.57
N TYR A 201 -1.33 6.37 21.68
CA TYR A 201 -2.07 5.15 21.96
C TYR A 201 -1.34 3.95 21.35
N MET A 202 -0.81 3.06 22.19
CA MET A 202 -0.19 1.81 21.76
C MET A 202 -1.26 0.73 21.68
N PHE A 203 -1.70 0.38 20.46
CA PHE A 203 -2.67 -0.67 20.22
C PHE A 203 -2.00 -2.04 20.29
N GLU A 204 -2.35 -2.79 21.34
CA GLU A 204 -1.91 -4.16 21.56
C GLU A 204 -2.72 -5.16 20.73
N LYS A 205 -3.96 -4.77 20.37
CA LYS A 205 -4.89 -5.55 19.55
C LYS A 205 -5.90 -4.65 18.83
N GLU A 206 -6.03 -4.84 17.52
CA GLU A 206 -7.04 -4.23 16.66
C GLU A 206 -8.35 -5.03 16.75
N ILE A 207 -9.47 -4.34 17.01
CA ILE A 207 -10.82 -4.91 17.06
C ILE A 207 -11.63 -4.54 15.81
N SER A 208 -11.37 -3.36 15.26
CA SER A 208 -11.87 -2.93 13.95
C SER A 208 -11.00 -1.80 13.39
N ARG A 209 -10.84 -1.74 12.07
CA ARG A 209 -10.13 -0.66 11.38
C ARG A 209 -10.55 -0.56 9.91
N THR A 210 -10.37 0.63 9.34
CA THR A 210 -10.71 0.88 7.94
C THR A 210 -9.80 0.09 6.98
N PRO A 211 -10.30 -0.29 5.79
CA PRO A 211 -9.50 -1.01 4.79
C PRO A 211 -8.32 -0.20 4.27
N SER A 212 -8.36 1.14 4.39
CA SER A 212 -7.23 2.05 4.15
C SER A 212 -6.02 1.76 5.04
N ASN A 213 -6.23 1.28 6.27
CA ASN A 213 -5.17 1.02 7.23
C ASN A 213 -4.60 -0.40 7.04
N ILE A 214 -3.91 -0.63 5.93
CA ILE A 214 -3.27 -1.91 5.62
C ILE A 214 -2.18 -2.26 6.65
N MET A 215 -1.77 -3.52 6.71
CA MET A 215 -0.88 -4.02 7.78
C MET A 215 0.60 -3.60 7.65
N SER A 216 1.01 -2.96 6.55
CA SER A 216 2.33 -2.32 6.45
C SER A 216 2.36 -0.88 6.98
N ILE A 217 1.21 -0.31 7.33
CA ILE A 217 1.11 1.03 7.95
C ILE A 217 1.16 0.85 9.47
N ALA A 218 2.31 1.10 10.09
CA ALA A 218 2.51 0.83 11.52
C ALA A 218 1.89 1.89 12.48
N ALA A 219 1.50 3.06 11.96
CA ALA A 219 0.96 4.17 12.72
C ALA A 219 -0.25 4.83 12.03
N VAL A 220 -1.16 5.42 12.81
CA VAL A 220 -2.38 6.08 12.32
C VAL A 220 -2.57 7.39 13.07
N ILE A 221 -2.74 8.50 12.33
CA ILE A 221 -2.59 9.86 12.86
C ILE A 221 -3.89 10.66 12.73
N GLY A 222 -4.45 11.04 13.88
CA GLY A 222 -5.54 12.02 13.98
C GLY A 222 -5.02 13.45 14.13
N GLU A 223 -5.88 14.40 14.53
CA GLU A 223 -5.45 15.79 14.72
C GLU A 223 -4.49 15.97 15.92
N ARG A 224 -4.62 15.14 16.96
CA ARG A 224 -3.77 15.13 18.18
C ARG A 224 -3.53 13.73 18.78
N ASP A 225 -4.13 12.72 18.17
CA ASP A 225 -4.13 11.33 18.64
C ASP A 225 -3.21 10.52 17.70
N ILE A 226 -2.21 9.84 18.26
CA ILE A 226 -1.25 9.01 17.51
C ILE A 226 -1.50 7.55 17.87
N GLY A 227 -1.81 6.70 16.91
CA GLY A 227 -2.15 5.29 17.12
C GLY A 227 -1.11 4.34 16.55
N ILE A 228 -0.25 3.76 17.39
CA ILE A 228 0.78 2.80 16.96
C ILE A 228 0.24 1.38 17.07
N ARG A 229 0.56 0.53 16.09
CA ARG A 229 -0.14 -0.73 15.83
C ARG A 229 0.79 -1.93 16.01
N LYS A 230 0.86 -2.51 17.22
CA LYS A 230 1.81 -3.60 17.50
C LYS A 230 1.55 -4.87 16.67
N GLU A 231 0.32 -5.11 16.23
CA GLU A 231 -0.01 -6.19 15.28
C GLU A 231 0.49 -5.93 13.84
N ALA A 232 0.58 -4.67 13.41
CA ALA A 232 1.23 -4.30 12.14
C ALA A 232 2.75 -4.51 12.23
N CYS A 233 3.39 -4.04 13.32
CA CYS A 233 4.82 -4.27 13.57
C CYS A 233 5.16 -5.77 13.63
N ARG A 234 4.29 -6.60 14.22
CA ARG A 234 4.42 -8.08 14.18
C ARG A 234 4.33 -8.63 12.76
N LEU A 235 3.37 -8.21 11.93
CA LEU A 235 3.32 -8.70 10.55
C LEU A 235 4.54 -8.25 9.74
N ILE A 236 5.04 -7.04 9.95
CA ILE A 236 6.29 -6.56 9.33
C ILE A 236 7.48 -7.44 9.75
N PHE A 237 7.60 -7.76 11.04
CA PHE A 237 8.64 -8.68 11.55
C PHE A 237 8.58 -10.06 10.86
N GLU A 238 7.41 -10.70 10.80
CA GLU A 238 7.27 -12.01 10.14
C GLU A 238 7.54 -11.93 8.62
N MET A 239 6.89 -10.99 7.93
CA MET A 239 6.87 -10.95 6.46
C MET A 239 8.13 -10.32 5.81
N LYS A 240 8.82 -9.40 6.49
CA LYS A 240 10.01 -8.70 5.96
C LYS A 240 11.33 -9.26 6.50
N TRP A 241 11.36 -9.60 7.79
CA TRP A 241 12.60 -9.90 8.51
C TRP A 241 12.81 -11.40 8.69
N LYS A 242 11.82 -12.11 9.26
CA LYS A 242 11.89 -13.56 9.47
C LYS A 242 11.89 -14.35 8.15
N LYS A 243 11.04 -13.96 7.20
CA LYS A 243 10.96 -14.58 5.86
C LYS A 243 12.29 -14.61 5.09
N MET A 244 13.30 -13.81 5.47
CA MET A 244 14.64 -13.88 4.86
C MET A 244 15.34 -15.23 5.02
N PHE A 245 15.06 -15.94 6.12
CA PHE A 245 15.62 -17.27 6.35
C PHE A 245 14.94 -18.33 5.47
N ASP A 246 13.69 -18.10 5.11
CA ASP A 246 12.84 -19.01 4.32
C ASP A 246 13.02 -18.85 2.80
N TYR A 247 13.70 -17.80 2.33
CA TYR A 247 13.95 -17.59 0.90
C TYR A 247 14.71 -18.78 0.30
N THR A 248 14.19 -19.32 -0.80
CA THR A 248 14.89 -20.30 -1.63
C THR A 248 16.16 -19.72 -2.25
N ASP A 249 17.08 -20.57 -2.70
CA ASP A 249 18.30 -20.10 -3.37
C ASP A 249 17.98 -19.38 -4.70
N ARG A 250 16.84 -19.70 -5.34
CA ARG A 250 16.32 -18.96 -6.50
C ARG A 250 15.85 -17.54 -6.13
N GLU A 251 15.09 -17.38 -5.04
CA GLU A 251 14.69 -16.06 -4.54
C GLU A 251 15.91 -15.23 -4.12
N LYS A 252 16.86 -15.84 -3.41
CA LYS A 252 18.14 -15.21 -3.05
C LYS A 252 18.91 -14.76 -4.30
N ALA A 253 19.07 -15.62 -5.30
CA ALA A 253 19.73 -15.27 -6.55
C ALA A 253 19.01 -14.10 -7.27
N LYS A 254 17.67 -14.16 -7.39
CA LYS A 254 16.88 -13.07 -7.98
C LYS A 254 17.06 -11.74 -7.25
N MET A 255 17.07 -11.75 -5.92
CA MET A 255 17.26 -10.55 -5.11
C MET A 255 18.68 -9.99 -5.25
N TYR A 256 19.72 -10.81 -5.18
CA TYR A 256 21.11 -10.33 -5.29
C TYR A 256 21.50 -9.95 -6.73
N ASN A 257 20.85 -10.50 -7.75
CA ASN A 257 21.10 -10.12 -9.14
C ASN A 257 20.45 -8.78 -9.52
N ASN A 258 19.42 -8.32 -8.81
CA ASN A 258 18.97 -6.92 -8.87
C ASN A 258 19.89 -6.05 -8.00
N GLU A 259 20.50 -5.00 -8.54
CA GLU A 259 21.41 -4.14 -7.77
C GLU A 259 20.74 -3.48 -6.55
N ALA A 260 19.53 -2.96 -6.72
CA ALA A 260 18.75 -2.34 -5.65
C ALA A 260 18.15 -3.36 -4.68
N GLY A 261 17.83 -4.57 -5.19
CA GLY A 261 17.40 -5.70 -4.38
C GLY A 261 18.53 -6.17 -3.47
N ASN A 262 19.72 -6.35 -4.03
CA ASN A 262 20.94 -6.76 -3.34
C ASN A 262 21.22 -5.84 -2.15
N ILE A 263 21.22 -4.51 -2.38
CA ILE A 263 21.44 -3.54 -1.31
C ILE A 263 20.36 -3.63 -0.24
N ARG A 264 19.07 -3.71 -0.61
CA ARG A 264 17.99 -3.86 0.39
C ARG A 264 18.16 -5.11 1.26
N GLU A 265 18.48 -6.25 0.66
CA GLU A 265 18.69 -7.50 1.39
C GLU A 265 19.95 -7.43 2.26
N MET A 266 21.02 -6.78 1.79
CA MET A 266 22.25 -6.60 2.56
C MET A 266 22.10 -5.62 3.73
N ILE A 267 21.29 -4.54 3.62
CA ILE A 267 20.93 -3.70 4.78
C ILE A 267 20.26 -4.57 5.86
N LYS A 268 19.35 -5.46 5.47
CA LYS A 268 18.70 -6.36 6.41
C LYS A 268 19.67 -7.40 7.00
N VAL A 269 20.63 -7.91 6.23
CA VAL A 269 21.71 -8.77 6.76
C VAL A 269 22.53 -8.02 7.81
N ARG A 270 22.96 -6.78 7.56
CA ARG A 270 23.71 -5.98 8.55
C ARG A 270 22.90 -5.70 9.82
N ALA A 271 21.60 -5.42 9.69
CA ALA A 271 20.71 -5.30 10.84
C ALA A 271 20.68 -6.61 11.66
N LEU A 272 20.48 -7.78 11.02
CA LEU A 272 20.46 -9.08 11.69
C LEU A 272 21.81 -9.42 12.36
N GLU A 273 22.94 -9.09 11.72
CA GLU A 273 24.28 -9.16 12.31
C GLU A 273 24.41 -8.28 13.55
N ALA A 274 23.90 -7.04 13.52
CA ALA A 274 23.87 -6.13 14.68
C ALA A 274 22.94 -6.61 15.81
N TYR A 275 21.83 -7.28 15.49
CA TYR A 275 21.02 -8.04 16.45
C TYR A 275 21.71 -9.34 16.94
N LYS A 276 22.83 -9.73 16.33
CA LYS A 276 23.60 -10.96 16.58
C LYS A 276 22.73 -12.21 16.29
N VAL A 277 22.18 -12.29 15.08
CA VAL A 277 21.19 -13.27 14.62
C VAL A 277 21.62 -13.89 13.28
N ASN A 278 21.59 -15.22 13.20
CA ASN A 278 22.01 -16.01 12.04
C ASN A 278 20.92 -17.00 11.58
N SER A 279 19.80 -17.11 12.31
CA SER A 279 18.70 -18.04 12.03
C SER A 279 17.33 -17.47 12.44
N ALA A 280 16.26 -18.07 11.92
CA ALA A 280 14.89 -17.72 12.30
C ALA A 280 14.61 -17.92 13.80
N ASP A 281 15.15 -18.98 14.42
CA ASP A 281 15.01 -19.25 15.85
C ASP A 281 15.72 -18.19 16.71
N GLU A 282 16.93 -17.74 16.30
CA GLU A 282 17.65 -16.65 16.96
C GLU A 282 16.93 -15.30 16.82
N LEU A 283 16.19 -15.11 15.72
CA LEU A 283 15.36 -13.92 15.50
C LEU A 283 14.08 -13.95 16.36
N GLU A 284 13.36 -15.07 16.38
CA GLU A 284 12.14 -15.24 17.19
C GLU A 284 12.46 -15.07 18.69
N ALA A 285 13.60 -15.59 19.15
CA ALA A 285 14.10 -15.38 20.51
C ALA A 285 14.35 -13.90 20.88
N LYS A 286 14.44 -13.00 19.88
CA LYS A 286 14.64 -11.55 20.04
C LYS A 286 13.45 -10.72 19.53
N LYS A 287 12.34 -11.36 19.16
CA LYS A 287 11.17 -10.74 18.53
C LYS A 287 10.64 -9.51 19.24
N GLU A 288 10.35 -9.59 20.55
CA GLU A 288 9.81 -8.44 21.29
C GLU A 288 10.84 -7.31 21.45
N LEU A 289 12.16 -7.60 21.52
CA LEU A 289 13.20 -6.56 21.49
C LEU A 289 13.21 -5.85 20.12
N PHE A 290 13.20 -6.61 19.03
CA PHE A 290 13.18 -6.07 17.67
C PHE A 290 11.94 -5.21 17.42
N ILE A 291 10.77 -5.69 17.85
CA ILE A 291 9.50 -4.97 17.71
C ILE A 291 9.47 -3.72 18.59
N ASP A 292 9.95 -3.77 19.83
CA ASP A 292 9.96 -2.59 20.71
C ASP A 292 10.99 -1.53 20.24
N GLU A 293 12.11 -1.92 19.62
CA GLU A 293 13.08 -0.99 19.00
C GLU A 293 12.55 -0.39 17.69
N MET A 294 11.86 -1.18 16.86
CA MET A 294 11.11 -0.68 15.68
C MET A 294 10.01 0.31 16.09
N ILE A 295 9.21 -0.04 17.11
CA ILE A 295 8.16 0.80 17.66
C ILE A 295 8.74 2.10 18.25
N GLU A 296 9.87 2.06 18.94
CA GLU A 296 10.52 3.27 19.46
C GLU A 296 10.91 4.20 18.30
N GLY A 297 11.47 3.68 17.20
CA GLY A 297 11.74 4.46 15.99
C GLY A 297 10.50 5.17 15.43
N ILE A 298 9.43 4.41 15.15
CA ILE A 298 8.16 4.93 14.62
C ILE A 298 7.56 5.99 15.58
N VAL A 299 7.58 5.73 16.89
CA VAL A 299 7.06 6.69 17.89
C VAL A 299 7.80 8.03 17.84
N TRP A 300 9.10 8.05 17.57
CA TRP A 300 9.84 9.32 17.43
C TRP A 300 9.62 9.98 16.07
N HIS A 301 9.42 9.23 14.98
CA HIS A 301 9.05 9.78 13.66
C HIS A 301 7.74 10.59 13.75
N GLU A 302 6.70 10.02 14.37
CA GLU A 302 5.41 10.70 14.56
C GLU A 302 5.50 11.92 15.50
N PHE A 303 6.41 11.89 16.48
CA PHE A 303 6.73 13.08 17.28
C PHE A 303 7.55 14.12 16.51
N GLY A 304 8.33 13.71 15.51
CA GLY A 304 9.07 14.57 14.60
C GLY A 304 8.15 15.40 13.72
N HIS A 305 7.15 14.78 13.07
CA HIS A 305 6.03 15.50 12.45
C HIS A 305 5.40 16.49 13.44
N GLY A 306 5.22 16.06 14.69
CA GLY A 306 4.63 16.86 15.75
C GLY A 306 5.38 18.15 16.06
N VAL A 307 6.72 18.10 16.05
CA VAL A 307 7.63 19.26 16.19
C VAL A 307 7.58 20.12 14.93
N PHE A 308 7.89 19.54 13.77
CA PHE A 308 8.00 20.26 12.50
C PHE A 308 6.74 21.10 12.19
N PHE A 309 5.54 20.50 12.33
CA PHE A 309 4.28 21.16 11.95
C PHE A 309 3.67 22.10 13.00
N ASN A 310 4.18 22.17 14.24
CA ASN A 310 3.55 22.95 15.32
C ASN A 310 4.53 23.78 16.18
N ASP A 311 5.77 23.35 16.31
CA ASP A 311 6.81 24.04 17.08
C ASP A 311 7.77 24.84 16.15
N GLU A 312 8.03 24.36 14.93
CA GLU A 312 8.98 24.99 13.99
C GLU A 312 8.31 25.86 12.91
N LEU A 313 7.25 25.37 12.26
CA LEU A 313 6.49 26.13 11.28
C LEU A 313 5.36 26.95 11.92
N ASP A 314 5.10 28.14 11.37
CA ASP A 314 3.89 28.88 11.71
C ASP A 314 2.63 28.19 11.12
N LEU A 315 1.47 28.45 11.72
CA LEU A 315 0.20 27.80 11.40
C LEU A 315 -0.29 28.03 9.95
N GLU A 316 0.11 29.10 9.27
CA GLU A 316 -0.19 29.29 7.83
C GLU A 316 0.75 28.46 6.96
N THR A 317 2.06 28.53 7.22
CA THR A 317 3.07 27.76 6.47
C THR A 317 2.90 26.26 6.64
N ALA A 318 2.66 25.78 7.87
CA ALA A 318 2.34 24.36 8.15
C ALA A 318 1.07 23.89 7.42
N ALA A 319 0.06 24.75 7.32
CA ALA A 319 -1.20 24.41 6.63
C ALA A 319 -1.02 24.32 5.11
N LEU A 320 -0.26 25.25 4.54
CA LEU A 320 0.11 25.31 3.13
C LEU A 320 1.03 24.14 2.77
N SER A 321 2.07 23.87 3.56
CA SER A 321 2.93 22.69 3.51
C SER A 321 2.10 21.39 3.40
N LYS A 322 1.21 21.11 4.36
CA LYS A 322 0.34 19.91 4.32
C LYS A 322 -0.61 19.84 3.12
N SER A 323 -0.85 20.96 2.42
CA SER A 323 -1.70 20.98 1.22
C SER A 323 -0.96 20.61 -0.06
N PHE A 324 0.38 20.47 -0.04
CA PHE A 324 1.13 19.95 -1.19
C PHE A 324 0.73 18.51 -1.57
N ASN A 325 0.16 17.75 -0.63
CA ASN A 325 -0.42 16.43 -0.90
C ASN A 325 -1.55 16.47 -1.96
N TYR A 326 -2.10 17.66 -2.28
CA TYR A 326 -3.01 17.86 -3.42
C TYR A 326 -2.36 17.52 -4.77
N PHE A 327 -1.05 17.71 -4.91
CA PHE A 327 -0.30 17.44 -6.14
C PHE A 327 0.08 15.96 -6.31
N GLY A 328 -0.27 15.10 -5.33
CA GLY A 328 0.26 13.74 -5.20
C GLY A 328 1.60 13.73 -4.47
N GLU A 329 2.34 12.63 -4.60
CA GLU A 329 3.73 12.55 -4.11
C GLU A 329 4.61 13.59 -4.82
N ASN A 330 5.46 14.28 -4.03
CA ASN A 330 6.36 15.31 -4.51
C ASN A 330 7.44 15.67 -3.48
N ILE A 331 8.47 16.38 -3.92
CA ILE A 331 9.63 16.79 -3.10
C ILE A 331 9.25 17.51 -1.80
N VAL A 332 8.18 18.32 -1.76
CA VAL A 332 7.77 19.02 -0.53
C VAL A 332 7.18 18.03 0.47
N GLY A 333 6.40 17.06 0.01
CA GLY A 333 5.95 15.93 0.83
C GLY A 333 7.14 15.16 1.44
N ILE A 334 8.10 14.77 0.61
CA ILE A 334 9.28 14.01 1.04
C ILE A 334 10.17 14.82 1.99
N LEU A 335 10.28 16.15 1.79
CA LEU A 335 10.96 17.04 2.73
C LEU A 335 10.27 17.09 4.10
N HIS A 336 8.95 16.88 4.21
CA HIS A 336 8.28 16.75 5.51
C HIS A 336 8.64 15.46 6.24
N GLU A 337 8.83 14.36 5.51
CA GLU A 337 9.29 13.09 6.08
C GLU A 337 10.74 13.22 6.58
N VAL A 338 11.63 13.79 5.75
CA VAL A 338 13.02 14.08 6.15
C VAL A 338 13.08 15.04 7.34
N LEU A 339 12.27 16.10 7.35
CA LEU A 339 12.22 17.07 8.45
C LEU A 339 11.56 16.51 9.72
N ALA A 340 10.67 15.51 9.62
CA ALA A 340 10.21 14.75 10.78
C ALA A 340 11.33 13.88 11.35
N ASP A 341 12.05 13.16 10.49
CA ASP A 341 13.14 12.27 10.92
C ASP A 341 14.33 13.05 11.53
N TRP A 342 14.60 14.25 11.01
CA TRP A 342 15.62 15.18 11.46
C TRP A 342 15.09 16.31 12.36
N ALA A 343 13.85 16.23 12.86
CA ALA A 343 13.24 17.27 13.68
C ALA A 343 14.08 17.57 14.93
N ILE A 344 14.36 18.86 15.15
CA ILE A 344 15.23 19.31 16.24
C ILE A 344 14.66 18.97 17.62
N ARG A 345 15.53 18.91 18.63
CA ARG A 345 15.09 18.72 20.02
C ARG A 345 14.44 19.99 20.58
N THR A 346 13.14 19.92 20.86
CA THR A 346 12.45 20.88 21.73
C THR A 346 12.56 20.46 23.20
N GLU A 347 11.93 21.18 24.12
CA GLU A 347 11.86 20.76 25.54
C GLU A 347 11.19 19.38 25.73
N LYS A 348 10.37 18.94 24.75
CA LYS A 348 9.39 17.86 24.92
C LYS A 348 9.52 16.74 23.90
N LEU A 349 9.86 17.08 22.66
CA LEU A 349 9.82 16.21 21.49
C LEU A 349 11.06 16.41 20.61
N LYS A 350 11.24 15.52 19.63
CA LYS A 350 12.37 15.45 18.69
C LYS A 350 12.10 14.37 17.65
N GLY A 351 12.82 14.38 16.53
CA GLY A 351 12.84 13.30 15.55
C GLY A 351 13.63 12.06 16.00
N PRO A 352 13.50 10.93 15.28
CA PRO A 352 14.21 9.67 15.50
C PRO A 352 15.72 9.77 15.29
N ILE A 353 16.24 10.55 14.33
CA ILE A 353 17.70 10.67 14.17
C ILE A 353 18.31 11.39 15.39
N GLN A 354 17.67 12.47 15.85
CA GLN A 354 18.00 13.12 17.11
C GLN A 354 17.80 12.18 18.32
N HIS A 355 16.95 11.16 18.22
CA HIS A 355 16.86 10.10 19.23
C HIS A 355 18.04 9.13 19.19
N PHE A 356 18.43 8.61 18.02
CA PHE A 356 19.55 7.68 17.88
C PHE A 356 20.87 8.33 18.32
N LEU A 357 21.08 9.61 18.00
CA LEU A 357 22.19 10.43 18.54
C LEU A 357 22.23 10.42 20.07
N GLU A 358 21.10 10.62 20.76
CA GLU A 358 21.08 10.58 22.23
C GLU A 358 21.27 9.18 22.81
N VAL A 359 20.82 8.13 22.13
CA VAL A 359 21.07 6.75 22.51
C VAL A 359 22.58 6.42 22.42
N ALA A 360 23.21 6.74 21.29
CA ALA A 360 24.64 6.50 21.07
C ALA A 360 25.56 7.36 21.94
N LEU A 361 25.26 8.66 22.11
CA LEU A 361 26.18 9.63 22.72
C LEU A 361 25.86 9.98 24.18
N GLN A 362 24.57 10.10 24.55
CA GLN A 362 24.18 10.51 25.91
C GLN A 362 23.92 9.30 26.82
N LYS A 363 23.37 8.20 26.29
CA LYS A 363 23.20 6.92 27.02
C LYS A 363 24.41 5.99 26.86
N GLY A 364 25.23 6.18 25.83
CA GLY A 364 26.40 5.35 25.52
C GLY A 364 26.08 4.00 24.85
N ASP A 365 24.83 3.76 24.47
CA ASP A 365 24.35 2.50 23.91
C ASP A 365 24.45 2.52 22.37
N ARG A 366 25.68 2.47 21.86
CA ARG A 366 25.93 2.47 20.41
C ARG A 366 25.31 1.25 19.73
N GLU A 367 25.46 0.05 20.31
CA GLU A 367 24.87 -1.17 19.73
C GLU A 367 23.36 -1.04 19.48
N LYS A 368 22.60 -0.40 20.37
CA LYS A 368 21.18 -0.10 20.11
C LYS A 368 20.98 0.90 19.00
N ALA A 369 21.72 2.01 19.00
CA ALA A 369 21.60 3.02 17.96
C ALA A 369 21.91 2.45 16.56
N ASP A 370 22.94 1.59 16.44
CA ASP A 370 23.31 0.93 15.18
C ASP A 370 22.16 0.02 14.70
N ARG A 371 21.59 -0.82 15.58
CA ARG A 371 20.43 -1.68 15.26
C ARG A 371 19.22 -0.87 14.78
N MET A 372 18.86 0.19 15.50
CA MET A 372 17.70 1.03 15.15
C MET A 372 17.89 1.72 13.80
N LEU A 373 19.10 2.23 13.53
CA LEU A 373 19.39 2.97 12.30
C LEU A 373 19.49 2.03 11.07
N LEU A 374 19.99 0.80 11.23
CA LEU A 374 19.97 -0.21 10.16
C LEU A 374 18.55 -0.70 9.82
N VAL A 375 17.67 -0.84 10.82
CA VAL A 375 16.23 -1.11 10.59
C VAL A 375 15.58 0.06 9.84
N TYR A 376 15.81 1.30 10.30
CA TYR A 376 15.32 2.51 9.64
C TYR A 376 15.81 2.64 8.18
N MET A 377 17.07 2.32 7.88
CA MET A 377 17.58 2.30 6.51
C MET A 377 16.86 1.24 5.65
N SER A 378 16.54 0.07 6.21
CA SER A 378 15.80 -0.95 5.49
C SER A 378 14.34 -0.54 5.23
N ASP A 379 13.72 0.21 6.15
CA ASP A 379 12.36 0.71 6.01
C ASP A 379 12.25 1.88 5.02
N ASN A 380 13.36 2.56 4.71
CA ASN A 380 13.43 3.68 3.75
C ASN A 380 14.12 3.35 2.40
N TRP A 381 14.25 2.06 2.04
CA TRP A 381 14.83 1.63 0.76
C TRP A 381 13.77 1.10 -0.22
N PHE A 382 13.37 1.97 -1.17
CA PHE A 382 12.27 1.75 -2.12
C PHE A 382 12.72 1.62 -3.58
N LEU A 383 14.04 1.63 -3.85
CA LEU A 383 14.60 1.64 -5.21
C LEU A 383 14.52 0.29 -5.97
N ASP A 384 13.70 -0.66 -5.53
CA ASP A 384 13.50 -1.91 -6.26
C ASP A 384 12.61 -1.72 -7.50
N TYR A 385 12.56 -2.74 -8.38
CA TYR A 385 12.00 -2.65 -9.73
C TYR A 385 10.51 -2.22 -9.85
N LYS A 386 9.78 -1.98 -8.74
CA LYS A 386 8.36 -1.61 -8.78
C LYS A 386 7.94 -0.48 -7.81
N GLU A 387 8.82 0.00 -6.93
CA GLU A 387 8.47 1.03 -5.91
C GLU A 387 9.15 2.40 -6.16
N GLU A 388 9.57 2.69 -7.41
CA GLU A 388 10.23 3.94 -7.85
C GLU A 388 9.56 5.26 -7.44
N PHE A 389 8.27 5.27 -7.11
CA PHE A 389 7.54 6.46 -6.66
C PHE A 389 8.19 7.06 -5.39
N LEU A 390 8.35 6.23 -4.36
CA LEU A 390 9.10 6.54 -3.14
C LEU A 390 10.63 6.58 -3.34
N GLY A 391 11.12 6.40 -4.57
CA GLY A 391 12.55 6.42 -4.88
C GLY A 391 13.22 7.75 -4.52
N SER A 392 12.49 8.87 -4.61
CA SER A 392 12.98 10.18 -4.14
C SER A 392 13.16 10.25 -2.63
N GLN A 393 12.41 9.49 -1.84
CA GLN A 393 12.61 9.40 -0.38
C GLN A 393 13.89 8.64 -0.04
N THR A 394 14.16 7.52 -0.72
CA THR A 394 15.44 6.80 -0.60
C THR A 394 16.63 7.66 -1.06
N ASP A 395 16.50 8.33 -2.20
CA ASP A 395 17.53 9.23 -2.77
C ASP A 395 17.97 10.32 -1.76
N LEU A 396 17.08 10.80 -0.88
CA LEU A 396 17.40 11.79 0.15
C LEU A 396 17.80 11.13 1.48
N MET A 397 16.93 10.32 2.08
CA MET A 397 17.10 9.82 3.46
C MET A 397 18.32 8.92 3.64
N ILE A 398 18.59 8.02 2.68
CA ILE A 398 19.72 7.08 2.80
C ILE A 398 21.03 7.80 2.43
N SER A 399 21.00 8.66 1.41
CA SER A 399 22.16 9.48 1.03
C SER A 399 22.63 10.40 2.14
N ILE A 400 21.70 10.99 2.92
CA ILE A 400 22.01 11.76 4.13
C ILE A 400 22.81 10.93 5.16
N LEU A 401 22.53 9.63 5.29
CA LEU A 401 23.18 8.75 6.27
C LEU A 401 24.52 8.16 5.79
N CYS A 402 24.70 7.99 4.47
CA CYS A 402 25.87 7.32 3.89
C CYS A 402 27.24 7.92 4.29
N PRO A 403 27.44 9.25 4.40
CA PRO A 403 28.71 9.83 4.86
C PRO A 403 29.09 9.44 6.29
N PHE A 404 28.12 9.19 7.16
CA PHE A 404 28.36 8.80 8.56
C PHE A 404 28.56 7.28 8.73
N LEU A 405 28.26 6.51 7.69
CA LEU A 405 28.38 5.06 7.68
C LEU A 405 29.78 4.64 7.20
N ARG A 406 30.51 3.92 8.06
CA ARG A 406 31.89 3.45 7.84
C ARG A 406 31.94 2.15 7.05
N GLU A 407 33.14 1.80 6.57
CA GLU A 407 33.43 0.52 5.90
C GLU A 407 33.12 -0.71 6.77
N ASP A 408 33.24 -0.59 8.10
CA ASP A 408 32.88 -1.63 9.08
C ASP A 408 31.38 -1.64 9.45
N CYS A 409 30.53 -0.98 8.65
CA CYS A 409 29.08 -0.87 8.80
C CYS A 409 28.61 -0.19 10.11
N LEU A 410 29.51 0.47 10.86
CA LEU A 410 29.20 1.24 12.06
C LEU A 410 28.99 2.73 11.73
N PHE A 411 28.18 3.43 12.53
CA PHE A 411 27.95 4.87 12.33
C PHE A 411 28.87 5.76 13.18
N ASP A 412 29.42 6.81 12.58
CA ASP A 412 30.05 7.90 13.33
C ASP A 412 28.98 8.90 13.81
N TYR A 413 28.41 8.57 14.97
CA TYR A 413 27.46 9.42 15.67
C TYR A 413 28.02 10.80 16.06
N ASN A 414 29.35 10.99 16.15
CA ASN A 414 29.92 12.32 16.43
C ASN A 414 29.82 13.19 15.18
N ALA A 415 30.29 12.69 14.03
CA ALA A 415 30.20 13.39 12.75
C ALA A 415 28.73 13.69 12.37
N MET A 416 27.82 12.73 12.61
CA MET A 416 26.38 12.94 12.39
C MET A 416 25.78 14.00 13.33
N ASN A 417 26.25 14.10 14.57
CA ASN A 417 25.83 15.15 15.51
C ASN A 417 26.36 16.53 15.09
N GLU A 418 27.61 16.62 14.61
CA GLU A 418 28.22 17.86 14.12
C GLU A 418 27.55 18.37 12.84
N ALA A 419 27.14 17.48 11.94
CA ALA A 419 26.43 17.82 10.71
C ALA A 419 24.92 18.09 10.91
N PHE A 420 24.34 17.71 12.06
CA PHE A 420 22.88 17.62 12.26
C PHE A 420 22.12 18.90 11.86
N THR A 421 22.51 20.03 12.46
CA THR A 421 21.87 21.33 12.21
C THR A 421 22.03 21.80 10.76
N SER A 422 23.16 21.49 10.12
CA SER A 422 23.43 21.92 8.73
C SER A 422 22.52 21.21 7.73
N ILE A 423 22.30 19.91 7.93
CA ILE A 423 21.39 19.10 7.10
C ILE A 423 19.95 19.52 7.34
N HIS A 424 19.54 19.66 8.61
CA HIS A 424 18.21 20.12 8.98
C HIS A 424 17.87 21.48 8.35
N ASN A 425 18.77 22.46 8.47
CA ASN A 425 18.57 23.80 7.94
C ASN A 425 18.46 23.80 6.41
N LEU A 426 19.25 23.01 5.68
CA LEU A 426 19.12 22.89 4.22
C LEU A 426 17.73 22.39 3.82
N MET A 427 17.21 21.36 4.49
CA MET A 427 15.88 20.80 4.21
C MET A 427 14.77 21.82 4.52
N MET A 428 14.90 22.55 5.63
CA MET A 428 13.97 23.59 6.04
C MET A 428 13.98 24.80 5.09
N GLU A 429 15.16 25.26 4.68
CA GLU A 429 15.34 26.39 3.75
C GLU A 429 14.76 26.07 2.37
N GLU A 430 15.06 24.89 1.79
CA GLU A 430 14.52 24.51 0.49
C GLU A 430 13.01 24.24 0.56
N SER A 431 12.49 23.61 1.62
CA SER A 431 11.05 23.39 1.80
C SER A 431 10.28 24.73 1.81
N ASN A 432 10.70 25.68 2.66
CA ASN A 432 10.08 27.00 2.72
C ASN A 432 10.19 27.76 1.39
N LYS A 433 11.34 27.72 0.73
CA LYS A 433 11.56 28.33 -0.59
C LYS A 433 10.60 27.79 -1.68
N ILE A 434 10.37 26.47 -1.71
CA ILE A 434 9.45 25.85 -2.68
C ILE A 434 8.00 26.26 -2.35
N ILE A 435 7.64 26.26 -1.05
CA ILE A 435 6.33 26.69 -0.55
C ILE A 435 6.03 28.14 -0.93
N GLU A 436 6.97 29.06 -0.68
CA GLU A 436 6.85 30.50 -0.99
C GLU A 436 6.66 30.78 -2.48
N GLU A 437 7.46 30.16 -3.35
CA GLU A 437 7.36 30.42 -4.78
C GLU A 437 6.09 29.80 -5.39
N VAL A 438 5.64 28.62 -4.95
CA VAL A 438 4.38 28.03 -5.40
C VAL A 438 3.16 28.87 -4.98
N ILE A 439 3.10 29.36 -3.73
CA ILE A 439 2.01 30.28 -3.34
C ILE A 439 2.17 31.65 -4.04
N GLY A 440 3.39 32.05 -4.38
CA GLY A 440 3.69 33.15 -5.30
C GLY A 440 3.04 32.95 -6.68
N MET A 441 3.22 31.78 -7.31
CA MET A 441 2.58 31.45 -8.58
C MET A 441 1.05 31.50 -8.50
N VAL A 442 0.45 30.93 -7.43
CA VAL A 442 -1.00 30.93 -7.18
C VAL A 442 -1.56 32.35 -6.98
N ARG A 443 -0.84 33.22 -6.25
CA ARG A 443 -1.23 34.62 -6.01
C ARG A 443 -1.07 35.49 -7.28
N ARG A 444 -0.10 35.18 -8.14
CA ARG A 444 0.12 35.86 -9.45
C ARG A 444 -0.78 35.30 -10.57
N ALA A 445 -1.56 34.25 -10.31
CA ALA A 445 -2.39 33.58 -11.29
C ALA A 445 -3.58 34.42 -11.77
N VAL A 446 -4.03 34.14 -13.00
CA VAL A 446 -5.27 34.68 -13.58
C VAL A 446 -6.25 33.53 -13.77
N TYR A 447 -7.43 33.65 -13.17
CA TYR A 447 -8.47 32.62 -13.12
C TYR A 447 -9.51 32.92 -14.20
N GLN A 448 -9.70 31.99 -15.14
CA GLN A 448 -10.66 32.12 -16.24
C GLN A 448 -11.97 31.41 -15.91
N ILE A 449 -13.03 32.19 -15.66
CA ILE A 449 -14.35 31.68 -15.26
C ILE A 449 -15.35 32.03 -16.35
N GLY A 450 -15.61 31.06 -17.24
CA GLY A 450 -16.39 31.27 -18.45
C GLY A 450 -15.71 32.29 -19.37
N LYS A 451 -16.25 33.52 -19.42
CA LYS A 451 -15.68 34.65 -20.18
C LYS A 451 -14.88 35.63 -19.31
N ASN A 452 -15.00 35.55 -17.99
CA ASN A 452 -14.35 36.48 -17.08
C ASN A 452 -12.91 36.04 -16.80
N ARG A 453 -12.00 36.99 -16.68
CA ARG A 453 -10.63 36.79 -16.18
C ARG A 453 -10.51 37.58 -14.87
N LEU A 454 -10.22 36.89 -13.78
CA LEU A 454 -10.08 37.48 -12.44
C LEU A 454 -8.66 37.27 -11.94
N HIS A 455 -8.10 38.26 -11.27
CA HIS A 455 -6.88 38.11 -10.47
C HIS A 455 -7.19 37.44 -9.13
N TYR A 456 -6.18 36.87 -8.48
CA TYR A 456 -6.34 36.13 -7.21
C TYR A 456 -7.17 36.88 -6.15
N GLU A 457 -6.90 38.17 -5.90
CA GLU A 457 -7.66 38.94 -4.90
C GLU A 457 -9.14 39.15 -5.25
N GLU A 458 -9.46 39.27 -6.54
CA GLU A 458 -10.84 39.42 -7.02
C GLU A 458 -11.58 38.09 -6.89
N TYR A 459 -10.90 37.00 -7.25
CA TYR A 459 -11.44 35.66 -7.15
C TYR A 459 -11.68 35.23 -5.69
N MET A 460 -10.72 35.49 -4.80
CA MET A 460 -10.83 35.14 -3.38
C MET A 460 -11.97 35.88 -2.66
N LYS A 461 -12.37 37.08 -3.11
CA LYS A 461 -13.57 37.78 -2.59
C LYS A 461 -14.85 37.00 -2.85
N HIS A 462 -14.99 36.37 -4.02
CA HIS A 462 -16.13 35.50 -4.33
C HIS A 462 -16.05 34.14 -3.60
N TYR A 463 -14.86 33.55 -3.51
CA TYR A 463 -14.64 32.27 -2.85
C TYR A 463 -14.80 32.32 -1.31
N ALA A 464 -14.58 33.47 -0.67
CA ALA A 464 -14.77 33.66 0.77
C ALA A 464 -16.20 33.39 1.27
N GLU A 465 -17.22 33.52 0.41
CA GLU A 465 -18.61 33.15 0.75
C GLU A 465 -18.81 31.63 0.73
N HIS A 466 -18.13 30.93 -0.18
CA HIS A 466 -18.14 29.47 -0.27
C HIS A 466 -17.48 28.83 0.97
N MET A 467 -16.32 29.33 1.40
CA MET A 467 -15.61 28.79 2.57
C MET A 467 -16.41 28.86 3.87
N LYS A 468 -17.22 29.90 4.07
CA LYS A 468 -18.14 30.02 5.23
C LYS A 468 -19.25 28.97 5.26
N SER A 469 -19.51 28.28 4.14
CA SER A 469 -20.41 27.13 4.11
C SER A 469 -19.70 25.82 4.48
N ILE A 470 -18.43 25.65 4.09
CA ILE A 470 -17.60 24.48 4.39
C ILE A 470 -17.25 24.44 5.89
N ALA A 471 -16.82 25.57 6.46
CA ALA A 471 -16.48 25.71 7.88
C ALA A 471 -17.59 25.18 8.83
N LYS A 472 -18.86 25.39 8.44
CA LYS A 472 -20.04 24.95 9.20
C LYS A 472 -20.36 23.47 9.06
N LYS A 473 -19.90 22.80 7.99
CA LYS A 473 -20.20 21.37 7.73
C LYS A 473 -19.24 20.46 8.48
N ASP A 474 -17.94 20.78 8.45
CA ASP A 474 -16.89 19.85 8.92
C ASP A 474 -16.59 19.96 10.42
N GLY A 475 -17.07 21.02 11.08
CA GLY A 475 -16.96 21.22 12.54
C GLY A 475 -15.59 21.68 13.03
N ASN A 476 -14.61 21.85 12.13
CA ASN A 476 -13.31 22.44 12.42
C ASN A 476 -13.47 23.95 12.73
N SER A 477 -12.62 24.49 13.62
CA SER A 477 -12.56 25.92 13.84
C SER A 477 -11.80 26.62 12.70
N GLU A 478 -12.19 27.86 12.37
CA GLU A 478 -11.57 28.65 11.28
C GLU A 478 -10.08 28.96 11.51
N GLY A 479 -9.55 28.67 12.71
CA GLY A 479 -8.15 28.77 13.08
C GLY A 479 -7.44 27.43 13.33
N SER A 480 -7.99 26.28 12.92
CA SER A 480 -7.27 24.99 13.02
C SER A 480 -6.39 24.71 11.80
N LEU A 481 -5.33 23.92 12.00
CA LEU A 481 -4.44 23.45 10.94
C LEU A 481 -5.25 22.71 9.86
N SER A 482 -6.13 21.79 10.26
CA SER A 482 -6.98 21.01 9.35
C SER A 482 -7.91 21.88 8.50
N TYR A 483 -8.49 22.95 9.06
CA TYR A 483 -9.30 23.91 8.30
C TYR A 483 -8.47 24.65 7.24
N LYS A 484 -7.29 25.17 7.62
CA LYS A 484 -6.41 25.89 6.70
C LYS A 484 -5.84 24.99 5.58
N THR A 485 -5.43 23.76 5.89
CA THR A 485 -4.99 22.78 4.87
C THR A 485 -6.13 22.47 3.89
N THR A 486 -7.36 22.31 4.39
CA THR A 486 -8.55 22.12 3.53
C THR A 486 -8.80 23.33 2.63
N ASN A 487 -8.64 24.55 3.15
CA ASN A 487 -8.74 25.77 2.36
C ASN A 487 -7.69 25.84 1.24
N TYR A 488 -6.43 25.48 1.51
CA TYR A 488 -5.38 25.48 0.48
C TYR A 488 -5.54 24.36 -0.56
N ASN A 489 -5.94 23.15 -0.14
CA ASN A 489 -6.31 22.07 -1.06
C ASN A 489 -7.38 22.54 -2.07
N ASN A 490 -8.40 23.25 -1.58
CA ASN A 490 -9.42 23.85 -2.44
C ASN A 490 -8.81 24.91 -3.38
N ILE A 491 -7.99 25.84 -2.89
CA ILE A 491 -7.33 26.87 -3.71
C ILE A 491 -6.47 26.24 -4.83
N PHE A 492 -5.74 25.16 -4.55
CA PHE A 492 -4.99 24.42 -5.58
C PHE A 492 -5.92 23.72 -6.59
N GLY A 493 -7.06 23.16 -6.15
CA GLY A 493 -8.10 22.66 -7.05
C GLY A 493 -8.68 23.74 -7.98
N LEU A 494 -8.96 24.92 -7.44
CA LEU A 494 -9.47 26.05 -8.23
C LEU A 494 -8.39 26.62 -9.18
N THR A 495 -7.11 26.53 -8.80
CA THR A 495 -5.97 26.82 -9.69
C THR A 495 -5.89 25.81 -10.84
N LYS A 496 -6.07 24.51 -10.56
CA LYS A 496 -6.12 23.44 -11.56
C LYS A 496 -7.26 23.61 -12.56
N ASP A 497 -8.46 23.95 -12.08
CA ASP A 497 -9.66 24.04 -12.92
C ASP A 497 -9.70 25.33 -13.75
N TYR A 498 -9.35 26.48 -13.14
CA TYR A 498 -9.52 27.81 -13.74
C TYR A 498 -8.20 28.51 -14.14
N SER A 499 -7.02 27.99 -13.80
CA SER A 499 -5.71 28.57 -14.15
C SER A 499 -4.70 27.48 -14.57
N LYS A 500 -5.11 26.67 -15.55
CA LYS A 500 -4.43 25.43 -15.99
C LYS A 500 -2.96 25.57 -16.34
N ASP A 501 -2.55 26.71 -16.92
CA ASP A 501 -1.15 26.95 -17.26
C ASP A 501 -0.30 27.25 -16.01
N THR A 502 -0.83 28.01 -15.04
CA THR A 502 -0.18 28.17 -13.73
C THR A 502 -0.07 26.83 -13.00
N TYR A 503 -1.13 25.99 -13.03
CA TYR A 503 -1.07 24.65 -12.44
C TYR A 503 0.00 23.77 -13.10
N ARG A 504 0.14 23.80 -14.45
CA ARG A 504 1.21 23.09 -15.15
C ARG A 504 2.60 23.61 -14.74
N ASN A 505 2.76 24.92 -14.61
CA ASN A 505 4.03 25.53 -14.20
C ASN A 505 4.41 25.13 -12.76
N ILE A 506 3.44 25.06 -11.84
CA ILE A 506 3.64 24.57 -10.47
C ILE A 506 4.11 23.11 -10.48
N ILE A 507 3.42 22.22 -11.22
CA ILE A 507 3.81 20.81 -11.35
C ILE A 507 5.22 20.64 -11.93
N ASN A 508 5.59 21.43 -12.94
CA ASN A 508 6.93 21.39 -13.52
C ASN A 508 7.97 21.90 -12.52
N TYR A 509 7.76 23.06 -11.90
CA TYR A 509 8.65 23.64 -10.89
C TYR A 509 8.91 22.67 -9.73
N ILE A 510 7.87 22.04 -9.19
CA ILE A 510 7.98 21.04 -8.12
C ILE A 510 8.89 19.86 -8.54
N LYS A 511 8.83 19.41 -9.80
CA LYS A 511 9.74 18.37 -10.33
C LYS A 511 11.17 18.87 -10.52
N ASP A 512 11.34 20.08 -11.02
CA ASP A 512 12.66 20.70 -11.18
C ASP A 512 13.36 20.90 -9.81
N GLN A 513 12.58 21.09 -8.73
CA GLN A 513 13.11 21.23 -7.37
C GLN A 513 13.47 19.89 -6.69
N ASP A 514 12.93 18.74 -7.11
CA ASP A 514 13.40 17.41 -6.66
C ASP A 514 14.89 17.22 -7.02
N LEU A 515 15.22 17.50 -8.29
CA LEU A 515 16.60 17.43 -8.80
C LEU A 515 17.52 18.48 -8.14
N GLU A 516 17.02 19.69 -7.90
CA GLU A 516 17.81 20.76 -7.29
C GLU A 516 18.13 20.49 -5.80
N VAL A 517 17.17 19.97 -5.03
CA VAL A 517 17.40 19.59 -3.62
C VAL A 517 18.42 18.46 -3.52
N LYS A 518 18.27 17.41 -4.36
CA LYS A 518 19.22 16.29 -4.44
C LYS A 518 20.63 16.76 -4.80
N ARG A 519 20.76 17.68 -5.77
CA ARG A 519 22.04 18.30 -6.14
C ARG A 519 22.67 19.09 -4.99
N LYS A 520 21.90 19.92 -4.29
CA LYS A 520 22.36 20.71 -3.14
C LYS A 520 22.81 19.82 -1.97
N LEU A 521 22.02 18.79 -1.67
CA LEU A 521 22.36 17.80 -0.66
C LEU A 521 23.70 17.12 -0.98
N LEU A 522 23.89 16.60 -2.19
CA LEU A 522 25.13 15.92 -2.55
C LEU A 522 26.36 16.86 -2.43
N VAL A 523 26.22 18.14 -2.80
CA VAL A 523 27.27 19.15 -2.62
C VAL A 523 27.55 19.49 -1.14
N LEU A 524 26.53 19.44 -0.27
CA LEU A 524 26.70 19.61 1.18
C LEU A 524 27.43 18.42 1.82
N LEU A 525 27.18 17.20 1.35
CA LEU A 525 27.74 15.97 1.91
C LEU A 525 29.18 15.71 1.42
N ASP A 526 29.45 15.80 0.12
CA ASP A 526 30.78 15.66 -0.45
C ASP A 526 30.88 16.38 -1.81
N SER A 527 31.48 17.56 -1.83
CA SER A 527 31.62 18.38 -3.05
C SER A 527 32.55 17.78 -4.13
N GLU A 528 33.44 16.84 -3.80
CA GLU A 528 34.34 16.21 -4.78
C GLU A 528 33.64 15.01 -5.44
N GLN A 529 33.00 14.14 -4.64
CA GLN A 529 32.16 13.07 -5.15
C GLN A 529 30.94 13.64 -5.92
N ALA A 530 30.39 14.79 -5.51
CA ALA A 530 29.33 15.48 -6.25
C ALA A 530 29.73 15.83 -7.69
N MET A 531 31.00 16.16 -7.93
CA MET A 531 31.52 16.39 -9.29
C MET A 531 31.83 15.08 -10.02
N LYS A 532 32.40 14.07 -9.34
CA LYS A 532 32.67 12.73 -9.89
C LYS A 532 31.40 12.08 -10.47
N PHE A 533 30.28 12.16 -9.75
CA PHE A 533 29.00 11.58 -10.15
C PHE A 533 28.09 12.53 -10.94
N GLY A 534 28.61 13.64 -11.48
CA GLY A 534 27.83 14.57 -12.31
C GLY A 534 26.60 15.17 -11.61
N CYS A 535 26.65 15.29 -10.28
CA CYS A 535 25.54 15.64 -9.38
C CYS A 535 24.37 14.61 -9.31
N ASN A 536 24.54 13.38 -9.81
CA ASN A 536 23.56 12.31 -9.64
C ASN A 536 23.68 11.64 -8.27
N ILE A 537 22.78 12.00 -7.34
CA ILE A 537 22.72 11.45 -5.99
C ILE A 537 22.47 9.93 -5.96
N ARG A 538 21.78 9.38 -6.97
CA ARG A 538 21.45 7.96 -7.02
C ARG A 538 22.69 7.14 -7.39
N GLU A 539 23.46 7.56 -8.39
CA GLU A 539 24.75 6.93 -8.73
C GLU A 539 25.72 6.99 -7.54
N TYR A 540 25.81 8.13 -6.86
CA TYR A 540 26.58 8.26 -5.60
C TYR A 540 26.12 7.26 -4.55
N LEU A 541 24.81 7.15 -4.29
CA LEU A 541 24.24 6.25 -3.29
C LEU A 541 24.55 4.78 -3.59
N PHE A 542 24.36 4.33 -4.84
CA PHE A 542 24.66 2.95 -5.23
C PHE A 542 26.13 2.60 -5.05
N GLU A 543 27.06 3.47 -5.47
CA GLU A 543 28.50 3.24 -5.27
C GLU A 543 28.90 3.30 -3.79
N GLN A 544 28.37 4.23 -3.00
CA GLN A 544 28.62 4.28 -1.55
C GLN A 544 28.15 3.02 -0.82
N MET A 545 27.01 2.45 -1.20
CA MET A 545 26.52 1.22 -0.58
C MET A 545 27.34 -0.01 -1.01
N LYS A 546 27.94 -0.02 -2.20
CA LYS A 546 28.94 -1.03 -2.60
C LYS A 546 30.23 -0.89 -1.78
N GLU A 547 30.82 0.30 -1.76
CA GLU A 547 32.06 0.60 -1.02
C GLU A 547 31.93 0.24 0.48
N LYS A 548 30.77 0.48 1.10
CA LYS A 548 30.49 0.20 2.52
C LYS A 548 30.06 -1.24 2.81
N SER A 549 30.26 -2.18 1.88
CA SER A 549 29.90 -3.60 2.05
C SER A 549 28.42 -3.88 2.32
N PHE A 550 27.53 -3.03 1.78
CA PHE A 550 26.08 -3.27 1.64
C PHE A 550 25.74 -3.80 0.24
N TYR A 551 26.73 -4.28 -0.51
CA TYR A 551 26.52 -5.03 -1.74
C TYR A 551 27.20 -6.39 -1.63
N LYS A 552 26.49 -7.45 -2.01
CA LYS A 552 27.06 -8.77 -2.15
C LYS A 552 27.51 -8.94 -3.59
N ASP A 553 28.82 -9.03 -3.80
CA ASP A 553 29.36 -9.56 -5.05
C ASP A 553 28.91 -11.01 -5.22
N VAL A 554 27.81 -11.18 -5.95
CA VAL A 554 27.47 -12.45 -6.56
C VAL A 554 28.57 -12.72 -7.56
N ASN A 555 29.30 -13.83 -7.42
CA ASN A 555 30.06 -14.39 -8.55
C ASN A 555 29.08 -14.47 -9.71
N SER A 556 29.24 -13.62 -10.72
CA SER A 556 28.21 -13.44 -11.71
C SER A 556 27.95 -14.78 -12.38
N LEU A 557 26.72 -15.29 -12.19
CA LEU A 557 26.20 -16.39 -13.00
C LEU A 557 26.50 -15.99 -14.45
N SER A 558 27.36 -16.75 -15.11
CA SER A 558 27.66 -16.44 -16.50
C SER A 558 26.34 -16.53 -17.28
N ALA A 559 26.23 -15.82 -18.42
CA ALA A 559 25.02 -15.93 -19.22
C ALA A 559 24.67 -17.41 -19.51
N MET A 560 25.70 -18.25 -19.64
CA MET A 560 25.58 -19.70 -19.79
C MET A 560 25.06 -20.43 -18.55
N ASP A 561 25.51 -20.07 -17.34
CA ASP A 561 25.03 -20.69 -16.10
C ASP A 561 23.58 -20.29 -15.79
N GLY A 562 23.22 -19.02 -16.04
CA GLY A 562 21.84 -18.54 -15.93
C GLY A 562 20.91 -19.23 -16.93
N ILE A 563 21.33 -19.33 -18.21
CA ILE A 563 20.61 -20.10 -19.24
C ILE A 563 20.50 -21.57 -18.82
N LYS A 564 21.59 -22.18 -18.33
CA LYS A 564 21.62 -23.58 -17.91
C LYS A 564 20.64 -23.84 -16.76
N MET A 565 20.64 -23.02 -15.73
CA MET A 565 19.68 -23.11 -14.62
C MET A 565 18.23 -22.99 -15.09
N ALA A 566 17.95 -22.15 -16.09
CA ALA A 566 16.62 -22.05 -16.68
C ALA A 566 16.23 -23.29 -17.49
N LEU A 567 17.16 -23.85 -18.28
CA LEU A 567 16.95 -25.10 -19.03
C LEU A 567 16.75 -26.31 -18.10
N ASP A 568 17.45 -26.34 -16.97
CA ASP A 568 17.23 -27.27 -15.87
C ASP A 568 15.85 -27.11 -15.24
N GLU A 569 15.45 -25.88 -14.87
CA GLU A 569 14.17 -25.60 -14.20
C GLU A 569 12.95 -25.90 -15.08
N ILE A 570 13.04 -25.72 -16.41
CA ILE A 570 11.96 -26.07 -17.34
C ILE A 570 12.02 -27.53 -17.84
N GLY A 571 13.00 -28.32 -17.39
CA GLY A 571 13.10 -29.76 -17.65
C GLY A 571 13.49 -30.16 -19.09
N VAL A 572 14.31 -29.36 -19.78
CA VAL A 572 14.82 -29.74 -21.12
C VAL A 572 15.78 -30.94 -21.00
N PHE A 573 15.63 -31.93 -21.88
CA PHE A 573 16.52 -33.09 -21.94
C PHE A 573 17.97 -32.68 -22.19
N GLU A 574 18.94 -33.29 -21.50
CA GLU A 574 20.37 -32.92 -21.58
C GLU A 574 20.90 -32.84 -23.02
N ILE A 575 20.52 -33.77 -23.90
CA ILE A 575 20.94 -33.80 -25.33
C ILE A 575 20.44 -32.58 -26.14
N GLU A 576 19.42 -31.89 -25.66
CA GLU A 576 18.87 -30.68 -26.27
C GLU A 576 19.44 -29.44 -25.57
N LYS A 577 19.50 -29.47 -24.23
CA LYS A 577 20.14 -28.46 -23.37
C LYS A 577 21.61 -28.24 -23.73
N GLU A 578 22.39 -29.27 -23.96
CA GLU A 578 23.77 -29.19 -24.47
C GLU A 578 23.85 -28.42 -25.80
N LYS A 579 22.97 -28.71 -26.77
CA LYS A 579 22.94 -28.02 -28.07
C LYS A 579 22.50 -26.57 -27.96
N ILE A 580 21.58 -26.26 -27.03
CA ILE A 580 21.13 -24.89 -26.76
C ILE A 580 22.29 -24.10 -26.15
N LEU A 581 22.99 -24.68 -25.18
CA LEU A 581 24.15 -24.06 -24.52
C LEU A 581 25.34 -23.91 -25.49
N GLU A 582 25.68 -24.92 -26.29
CA GLU A 582 26.70 -24.84 -27.34
C GLU A 582 26.40 -23.70 -28.32
N ARG A 583 25.13 -23.60 -28.77
CA ARG A 583 24.70 -22.55 -29.70
C ARG A 583 24.73 -21.16 -29.06
N PHE A 584 24.31 -21.01 -27.81
CA PHE A 584 24.44 -19.73 -27.09
C PHE A 584 25.91 -19.36 -26.87
N GLN A 585 26.80 -20.31 -26.56
CA GLN A 585 28.24 -20.06 -26.42
C GLN A 585 28.84 -19.58 -27.75
N ASN A 586 28.52 -20.21 -28.87
CA ASN A 586 29.01 -19.78 -30.19
C ASN A 586 28.53 -18.38 -30.57
N ILE A 587 27.30 -18.01 -30.20
CA ILE A 587 26.77 -16.65 -30.42
C ILE A 587 27.47 -15.65 -29.51
N TYR A 588 27.63 -15.97 -28.21
CA TYR A 588 28.29 -15.12 -27.21
C TYR A 588 29.78 -14.86 -27.55
N GLU A 589 30.48 -15.87 -28.09
CA GLU A 589 31.85 -15.76 -28.59
C GLU A 589 31.96 -15.13 -29.99
N GLY A 590 30.83 -14.77 -30.63
CA GLY A 590 30.79 -14.16 -31.96
C GLY A 590 31.19 -15.09 -33.10
N LYS A 591 31.20 -16.41 -32.88
CA LYS A 591 31.46 -17.45 -33.89
C LYS A 591 30.26 -17.63 -34.83
N ASP A 592 29.06 -17.67 -34.25
CA ASP A 592 27.78 -17.76 -34.96
C ASP A 592 27.06 -16.41 -34.97
N LYS A 593 26.63 -15.94 -36.15
CA LYS A 593 25.64 -14.86 -36.24
C LYS A 593 24.23 -15.43 -36.15
N TYR A 594 23.44 -14.98 -35.18
CA TYR A 594 22.03 -15.33 -35.08
C TYR A 594 21.15 -14.25 -35.72
N ASN A 595 20.63 -14.52 -36.92
CA ASN A 595 19.56 -13.71 -37.50
C ASN A 595 18.24 -14.04 -36.79
N VAL A 596 17.66 -13.06 -36.09
CA VAL A 596 16.39 -13.21 -35.39
C VAL A 596 15.24 -13.11 -36.38
N THR A 597 14.90 -14.25 -36.99
CA THR A 597 13.71 -14.40 -37.83
C THR A 597 12.50 -14.71 -36.94
N VAL A 598 11.69 -13.68 -36.65
CA VAL A 598 10.42 -13.87 -35.94
C VAL A 598 9.43 -14.55 -36.88
N ASN A 599 9.12 -15.82 -36.61
CA ASN A 599 8.26 -16.64 -37.46
C ASN A 599 6.88 -16.84 -36.80
N TYR A 600 5.81 -16.60 -37.56
CA TYR A 600 4.44 -16.53 -37.04
C TYR A 600 3.51 -17.67 -37.50
N ASP A 601 4.01 -18.64 -38.28
CA ASP A 601 3.23 -19.84 -38.65
C ASP A 601 2.81 -20.64 -37.41
N ASP A 602 1.62 -21.27 -37.45
CA ASP A 602 0.78 -21.67 -36.31
C ASP A 602 1.39 -22.59 -35.23
N SER A 603 2.62 -23.10 -35.42
CA SER A 603 3.38 -23.78 -34.37
C SER A 603 4.03 -22.78 -33.40
N PHE A 604 3.22 -22.06 -32.61
CA PHE A 604 3.67 -21.03 -31.67
C PHE A 604 4.58 -21.60 -30.57
N ASN A 605 5.88 -21.68 -30.86
CA ASN A 605 6.87 -22.26 -29.95
C ASN A 605 7.43 -21.17 -29.01
N PHE A 606 6.83 -21.06 -27.83
CA PHE A 606 7.25 -20.14 -26.76
C PHE A 606 8.75 -20.21 -26.47
N PHE A 607 9.39 -21.38 -26.60
CA PHE A 607 10.83 -21.56 -26.40
C PHE A 607 11.69 -20.81 -27.43
N HIS A 608 11.23 -20.74 -28.68
CA HIS A 608 11.91 -19.93 -29.70
C HIS A 608 11.70 -18.43 -29.46
N CYS A 609 10.47 -18.01 -29.13
CA CYS A 609 10.19 -16.60 -28.80
C CYS A 609 11.01 -16.14 -27.57
N ALA A 610 11.10 -16.96 -26.53
CA ALA A 610 11.91 -16.74 -25.33
C ALA A 610 13.39 -16.47 -25.67
N ILE A 611 14.00 -17.37 -26.45
CA ILE A 611 15.39 -17.25 -26.89
C ILE A 611 15.59 -16.03 -27.81
N GLN A 612 14.63 -15.74 -28.69
CA GLN A 612 14.70 -14.57 -29.57
C GLN A 612 14.64 -13.25 -28.79
N GLU A 613 13.74 -13.12 -27.82
CA GLU A 613 13.64 -11.95 -26.94
C GLU A 613 14.94 -11.77 -26.14
N MET A 614 15.50 -12.86 -25.57
CA MET A 614 16.79 -12.82 -24.89
C MET A 614 17.94 -12.38 -25.81
N LEU A 615 17.99 -12.87 -27.05
CA LEU A 615 19.04 -12.50 -28.02
C LEU A 615 18.90 -11.06 -28.53
N ILE A 616 17.69 -10.52 -28.61
CA ILE A 616 17.43 -9.09 -28.88
C ILE A 616 17.87 -8.24 -27.69
N VAL A 617 17.40 -8.56 -26.47
CA VAL A 617 17.69 -7.79 -25.25
C VAL A 617 19.18 -7.83 -24.89
N THR A 618 19.90 -8.91 -25.18
CA THR A 618 21.36 -8.99 -24.99
C THR A 618 22.19 -8.34 -26.10
N GLN A 619 21.57 -7.85 -27.19
CA GLN A 619 22.25 -7.36 -28.40
C GLN A 619 23.14 -8.42 -29.09
N LEU A 620 22.85 -9.71 -28.87
CA LEU A 620 23.59 -10.85 -29.45
C LEU A 620 22.98 -11.36 -30.77
N GLY A 621 21.76 -10.94 -31.12
CA GLY A 621 21.11 -11.22 -32.40
C GLY A 621 20.98 -9.98 -33.31
N GLU A 622 21.02 -10.20 -34.63
CA GLU A 622 20.64 -9.19 -35.64
C GLU A 622 19.22 -9.49 -36.15
N ILE A 623 18.29 -8.54 -36.09
CA ILE A 623 16.95 -8.71 -36.67
C ILE A 623 17.04 -8.58 -38.19
N ASP A 624 16.40 -9.51 -38.91
CA ASP A 624 16.44 -9.59 -40.38
C ASP A 624 15.03 -9.45 -40.99
N LYS A 625 14.96 -8.72 -42.11
CA LYS A 625 13.78 -8.36 -42.93
C LYS A 625 12.76 -7.38 -42.35
N GLU A 626 11.89 -6.91 -43.24
CA GLU A 626 11.08 -5.69 -43.12
C GLU A 626 9.76 -5.91 -42.38
N MET A 627 9.35 -4.91 -41.59
CA MET A 627 8.10 -4.93 -40.83
C MET A 627 6.87 -4.68 -41.73
N ILE A 628 5.82 -5.50 -41.56
CA ILE A 628 4.45 -5.12 -41.94
C ILE A 628 3.58 -5.14 -40.67
N VAL A 629 2.94 -4.01 -40.38
CA VAL A 629 2.15 -3.79 -39.16
C VAL A 629 0.69 -4.19 -39.38
N LYS A 630 0.06 -4.76 -38.35
CA LYS A 630 -1.40 -4.75 -38.19
C LYS A 630 -1.74 -4.47 -36.72
N ASN A 631 -2.58 -3.46 -36.48
CA ASN A 631 -3.14 -3.07 -35.18
C ASN A 631 -2.16 -2.41 -34.17
N ASP A 632 -1.44 -1.40 -34.66
CA ASP A 632 -1.21 -0.12 -33.98
C ASP A 632 -0.50 -0.06 -32.60
N LYS A 633 0.41 -1.00 -32.30
CA LYS A 633 1.55 -0.73 -31.40
C LYS A 633 2.86 -1.24 -31.98
N VAL A 634 3.90 -0.41 -31.92
CA VAL A 634 5.20 -0.66 -32.54
C VAL A 634 6.32 -0.20 -31.60
N LEU A 635 7.33 -1.05 -31.40
CA LEU A 635 8.64 -0.65 -30.88
C LEU A 635 9.63 -0.64 -32.05
N ILE A 636 10.15 0.53 -32.40
CA ILE A 636 11.19 0.67 -33.44
C ILE A 636 12.55 0.81 -32.75
N MET A 637 13.33 -0.27 -32.71
CA MET A 637 14.77 -0.16 -32.41
C MET A 637 15.50 0.37 -33.65
N GLN A 638 15.93 1.62 -33.62
CA GLN A 638 16.71 2.19 -34.73
C GLN A 638 18.14 1.64 -34.75
N LYS A 639 18.57 1.21 -35.93
CA LYS A 639 19.88 0.62 -36.19
C LYS A 639 20.99 1.68 -36.06
N GLY A 640 21.71 1.70 -34.93
CA GLY A 640 22.93 2.49 -34.77
C GLY A 640 23.12 3.28 -33.47
N GLN A 641 22.26 3.14 -32.45
CA GLN A 641 22.62 3.65 -31.11
C GLN A 641 23.66 2.76 -30.42
N GLY A 642 24.44 3.36 -29.53
CA GLY A 642 25.76 2.86 -29.14
C GLY A 642 25.78 1.62 -28.24
N ARG A 643 26.98 1.00 -28.13
CA ARG A 643 27.27 -0.13 -27.24
C ARG A 643 27.11 0.25 -25.77
N ALA A 644 25.92 0.10 -25.22
CA ALA A 644 25.71 0.04 -23.78
C ALA A 644 26.15 -1.34 -23.27
N LYS A 645 27.02 -1.39 -22.25
CA LYS A 645 27.24 -2.62 -21.48
C LYS A 645 26.00 -2.85 -20.62
N MET A 646 25.13 -3.79 -21.01
CA MET A 646 24.06 -4.26 -20.13
C MET A 646 24.62 -5.29 -19.14
N SER A 647 24.12 -5.23 -17.92
CA SER A 647 24.48 -6.09 -16.80
C SER A 647 23.82 -7.46 -16.90
N ALA A 648 24.43 -8.48 -16.26
CA ALA A 648 23.84 -9.81 -16.15
C ALA A 648 22.47 -9.82 -15.45
N SER A 649 22.16 -8.79 -14.66
CA SER A 649 20.87 -8.58 -13.99
C SER A 649 19.68 -8.62 -14.95
N LEU A 650 19.74 -7.86 -16.06
CA LEU A 650 18.66 -7.78 -17.05
C LEU A 650 18.51 -9.10 -17.82
N ILE A 651 19.60 -9.83 -18.01
CA ILE A 651 19.60 -11.17 -18.62
C ILE A 651 18.89 -12.15 -17.69
N GLN A 652 19.23 -12.15 -16.40
CA GLN A 652 18.57 -12.99 -15.40
C GLN A 652 17.10 -12.60 -15.20
N GLU A 653 16.75 -11.32 -15.24
CA GLU A 653 15.35 -10.86 -15.14
C GLU A 653 14.49 -11.41 -16.28
N LYS A 654 14.97 -11.33 -17.53
CA LYS A 654 14.27 -11.92 -18.68
C LYS A 654 14.26 -13.44 -18.61
N ILE A 655 15.34 -14.09 -18.18
CA ILE A 655 15.37 -15.53 -17.91
C ILE A 655 14.30 -15.92 -16.87
N ASP A 656 14.16 -15.15 -15.80
CA ASP A 656 13.20 -15.39 -14.72
C ASP A 656 11.74 -15.20 -15.18
N GLU A 657 11.44 -14.18 -15.98
CA GLU A 657 10.14 -14.00 -16.63
C GLU A 657 9.82 -15.19 -17.55
N LEU A 658 10.79 -15.63 -18.34
CA LEU A 658 10.60 -16.73 -19.28
C LEU A 658 10.45 -18.07 -18.54
N ALA A 659 11.24 -18.31 -17.49
CA ALA A 659 11.09 -19.46 -16.61
C ALA A 659 9.73 -19.47 -15.88
N ALA A 660 9.16 -18.30 -15.56
CA ALA A 660 7.77 -18.21 -15.11
C ALA A 660 6.78 -18.60 -16.24
N MET A 661 6.95 -18.04 -17.45
CA MET A 661 6.12 -18.37 -18.63
C MET A 661 6.20 -19.85 -19.07
N PHE A 662 7.22 -20.61 -18.65
CA PHE A 662 7.30 -22.06 -18.80
C PHE A 662 6.74 -22.84 -17.60
N ASN A 663 6.93 -22.37 -16.36
CA ASN A 663 6.38 -23.03 -15.17
C ASN A 663 4.85 -22.86 -15.04
N ASP A 664 4.29 -21.73 -15.51
CA ASP A 664 2.85 -21.54 -15.74
C ASP A 664 2.30 -22.47 -16.85
N LYS A 665 3.16 -23.29 -17.47
CA LYS A 665 2.80 -24.29 -18.47
C LYS A 665 3.18 -25.71 -18.03
N LYS A 666 2.61 -26.13 -16.90
CA LYS A 666 2.16 -27.53 -16.75
C LYS A 666 1.12 -27.85 -17.84
N VAL A 667 1.60 -28.20 -19.04
CA VAL A 667 0.76 -28.75 -20.10
C VAL A 667 0.38 -30.18 -19.72
N LEU A 668 -0.66 -30.30 -18.89
CA LEU A 668 -1.43 -31.54 -18.77
C LEU A 668 -2.08 -31.81 -20.13
N SER A 669 -1.46 -32.68 -20.93
CA SER A 669 -1.95 -33.09 -22.24
C SER A 669 -3.12 -34.06 -22.10
N ILE A 670 -4.32 -33.51 -21.85
CA ILE A 670 -5.56 -34.29 -21.72
C ILE A 670 -6.50 -34.01 -22.89
N THR A 671 -6.64 -35.04 -23.73
CA THR A 671 -7.83 -35.53 -24.48
C THR A 671 -8.74 -34.55 -25.25
N THR A 672 -8.99 -34.89 -26.52
CA THR A 672 -9.81 -34.14 -27.49
C THR A 672 -11.34 -34.26 -27.30
N LEU A 673 -12.11 -33.23 -27.66
CA LEU A 673 -13.59 -33.12 -27.58
C LEU A 673 -14.20 -32.73 -28.96
N LYS A 674 -15.46 -33.09 -29.28
CA LYS A 674 -15.94 -33.24 -30.69
C LYS A 674 -17.45 -32.93 -31.01
N VAL A 675 -17.75 -31.89 -31.83
CA VAL A 675 -19.05 -31.34 -32.36
C VAL A 675 -18.95 -30.49 -33.71
N ASN A 676 -19.70 -30.83 -34.80
CA ASN A 676 -19.96 -30.20 -36.16
C ASN A 676 -20.08 -28.67 -36.20
N THR A 677 -19.23 -28.05 -37.03
CA THR A 677 -19.64 -27.15 -38.13
C THR A 677 -19.38 -27.78 -39.53
N ASP A 678 -20.18 -27.50 -40.56
CA ASP A 678 -19.80 -27.71 -41.97
C ASP A 678 -20.58 -26.78 -42.93
N HIS A 679 -20.19 -25.50 -43.02
CA HIS A 679 -20.22 -24.64 -44.23
C HIS A 679 -19.61 -23.25 -43.96
N GLU A 680 -19.55 -22.40 -45.00
CA GLU A 680 -18.45 -21.46 -45.23
C GLU A 680 -18.58 -20.05 -44.62
N GLU A 681 -19.70 -19.67 -43.99
CA GLU A 681 -19.90 -18.31 -43.44
C GLU A 681 -19.27 -18.06 -42.04
N MET A 682 -18.41 -18.98 -41.58
CA MET A 682 -17.73 -18.92 -40.28
C MET A 682 -16.72 -17.76 -40.11
N ASP A 683 -16.38 -17.04 -41.18
CA ASP A 683 -15.33 -16.01 -41.19
C ASP A 683 -15.68 -14.74 -40.38
N GLU A 684 -16.94 -14.51 -39.97
CA GLU A 684 -17.26 -13.49 -38.95
C GLU A 684 -17.14 -14.01 -37.52
N TRP A 685 -17.62 -15.23 -37.23
CA TRP A 685 -17.50 -15.86 -35.91
C TRP A 685 -16.04 -16.08 -35.51
N TYR A 686 -15.20 -16.52 -36.45
CA TYR A 686 -13.77 -16.72 -36.20
C TYR A 686 -13.08 -15.39 -35.85
N LYS A 687 -13.45 -14.29 -36.51
CA LYS A 687 -12.96 -12.94 -36.17
C LYS A 687 -13.46 -12.47 -34.80
N LEU A 688 -14.74 -12.69 -34.48
CA LEU A 688 -15.33 -12.26 -33.21
C LEU A 688 -14.71 -12.97 -32.00
N LEU A 689 -14.42 -14.27 -32.14
CA LEU A 689 -13.78 -15.08 -31.10
C LEU A 689 -12.27 -14.85 -31.03
N ALA A 690 -11.54 -14.83 -32.15
CA ALA A 690 -10.09 -14.59 -32.15
C ALA A 690 -9.71 -13.17 -31.68
N GLN A 691 -10.62 -12.20 -31.76
CA GLN A 691 -10.43 -10.86 -31.17
C GLN A 691 -10.75 -10.79 -29.66
N THR A 692 -11.35 -11.84 -29.07
CA THR A 692 -11.79 -11.82 -27.67
C THR A 692 -10.78 -12.53 -26.77
N LYS A 693 -9.84 -11.77 -26.19
CA LYS A 693 -8.95 -12.27 -25.12
C LYS A 693 -9.79 -12.67 -23.89
N LEU A 694 -9.75 -13.94 -23.52
CA LEU A 694 -10.54 -14.56 -22.44
C LEU A 694 -10.04 -14.24 -21.02
N ASN A 695 -9.75 -12.96 -20.74
CA ASN A 695 -9.39 -12.45 -19.42
C ASN A 695 -10.51 -11.61 -18.78
N ASP A 696 -11.62 -11.34 -19.49
CA ASP A 696 -12.79 -10.61 -18.98
C ASP A 696 -14.09 -11.35 -19.33
N GLY A 697 -14.66 -12.04 -18.33
CA GLY A 697 -15.94 -12.74 -18.46
C GLY A 697 -17.16 -11.82 -18.56
N GLY A 698 -17.05 -10.55 -18.17
CA GLY A 698 -18.12 -9.56 -18.33
C GLY A 698 -18.32 -9.18 -19.80
N LEU A 699 -17.22 -9.01 -20.53
CA LEU A 699 -17.24 -8.71 -21.97
C LEU A 699 -17.78 -9.88 -22.80
N LEU A 700 -17.55 -11.13 -22.35
CA LEU A 700 -18.07 -12.33 -23.00
C LEU A 700 -19.60 -12.40 -22.89
N ILE A 701 -20.15 -12.18 -21.70
CA ILE A 701 -21.61 -12.17 -21.46
C ILE A 701 -22.29 -11.08 -22.34
N GLN A 702 -21.76 -9.86 -22.35
CA GLN A 702 -22.33 -8.75 -23.15
C GLN A 702 -22.37 -9.00 -24.67
N LYS A 703 -21.51 -9.89 -25.20
CA LYS A 703 -21.52 -10.27 -26.62
C LYS A 703 -22.44 -11.44 -26.94
N ILE A 704 -22.74 -12.32 -25.97
CA ILE A 704 -23.63 -13.46 -26.15
C ILE A 704 -25.10 -13.01 -26.26
N ASP A 705 -25.49 -11.96 -25.53
CA ASP A 705 -26.86 -11.39 -25.54
C ASP A 705 -27.34 -10.85 -26.92
N TYR A 706 -26.48 -10.83 -27.95
CA TYR A 706 -26.75 -10.13 -29.23
C TYR A 706 -27.06 -11.03 -30.44
N VAL A 707 -27.16 -12.36 -30.28
CA VAL A 707 -27.36 -13.28 -31.43
C VAL A 707 -28.59 -14.18 -31.24
N THR A 708 -29.54 -14.07 -32.17
CA THR A 708 -30.70 -14.96 -32.29
C THR A 708 -30.73 -15.62 -33.68
N GLY A 709 -30.57 -16.94 -33.73
CA GLY A 709 -30.61 -17.74 -34.97
C GLY A 709 -30.73 -19.24 -34.66
N GLU A 710 -31.38 -19.99 -35.56
CA GLU A 710 -31.74 -21.40 -35.35
C GLU A 710 -30.60 -22.39 -35.73
N LEU A 711 -30.75 -23.67 -35.36
CA LEU A 711 -29.66 -24.67 -35.30
C LEU A 711 -30.00 -25.98 -36.00
N MET A 712 -29.01 -26.61 -36.68
CA MET A 712 -28.96 -28.07 -36.96
C MET A 712 -27.51 -28.65 -37.05
N ASP A 713 -27.10 -29.39 -36.00
CA ASP A 713 -26.51 -30.75 -35.98
C ASP A 713 -25.10 -31.22 -36.54
N HIS A 714 -24.26 -31.77 -35.61
CA HIS A 714 -23.35 -32.98 -35.63
C HIS A 714 -21.79 -32.95 -35.97
N ASP A 715 -20.86 -33.40 -35.05
CA ASP A 715 -19.47 -34.09 -35.16
C ASP A 715 -17.91 -33.58 -35.25
N ILE A 716 -17.39 -32.31 -35.34
CA ILE A 716 -15.91 -31.88 -35.43
C ILE A 716 -15.18 -31.48 -34.13
N MET A 717 -13.85 -31.66 -34.03
CA MET A 717 -13.09 -31.41 -32.79
C MET A 717 -12.81 -29.94 -32.37
N PHE A 718 -13.13 -29.59 -31.12
CA PHE A 718 -12.70 -28.36 -30.44
C PHE A 718 -11.40 -28.59 -29.64
N LYS A 719 -10.49 -27.60 -29.68
CA LYS A 719 -9.26 -27.58 -28.87
C LYS A 719 -9.13 -26.25 -28.13
N VAL A 720 -9.88 -26.10 -27.04
CA VAL A 720 -9.85 -24.88 -26.21
C VAL A 720 -8.56 -24.84 -25.40
N GLN A 721 -7.64 -23.94 -25.74
CA GLN A 721 -6.52 -23.59 -24.86
C GLN A 721 -6.97 -22.52 -23.88
N MET A 722 -7.48 -22.93 -22.71
CA MET A 722 -7.60 -22.03 -21.57
C MET A 722 -6.23 -21.85 -20.90
N PRO A 723 -5.76 -20.61 -20.66
CA PRO A 723 -4.64 -20.39 -19.76
C PRO A 723 -5.12 -20.66 -18.33
N VAL A 724 -4.62 -21.73 -17.72
CA VAL A 724 -4.96 -22.11 -16.34
C VAL A 724 -3.81 -21.71 -15.43
N GLU A 725 -3.75 -20.42 -15.08
CA GLU A 725 -2.83 -19.93 -14.04
C GLU A 725 -3.12 -20.67 -12.72
N TYR A 726 -2.11 -21.38 -12.20
CA TYR A 726 -2.13 -22.07 -10.90
C TYR A 726 -3.33 -22.99 -10.61
N GLY A 727 -3.98 -23.56 -11.63
CA GLY A 727 -5.13 -24.45 -11.45
C GLY A 727 -6.47 -23.74 -11.17
N TYR A 728 -6.53 -22.41 -11.27
CA TYR A 728 -7.73 -21.64 -10.94
C TYR A 728 -8.59 -21.32 -12.17
N MET A 729 -9.84 -21.77 -12.16
CA MET A 729 -10.91 -21.02 -12.85
C MET A 729 -11.40 -19.91 -11.91
N CYS A 730 -11.24 -18.65 -12.29
CA CYS A 730 -11.74 -17.56 -11.46
C CYS A 730 -13.28 -17.61 -11.36
N PHE A 731 -13.83 -17.13 -10.24
CA PHE A 731 -15.27 -17.20 -9.93
C PHE A 731 -16.16 -16.65 -11.06
N ASN A 732 -15.70 -15.62 -11.79
CA ASN A 732 -16.44 -15.04 -12.91
C ASN A 732 -16.54 -16.00 -14.12
N THR A 733 -15.50 -16.80 -14.39
CA THR A 733 -15.50 -17.83 -15.43
C THR A 733 -16.41 -18.99 -15.07
N VAL A 734 -16.40 -19.43 -13.81
CA VAL A 734 -17.33 -20.46 -13.31
C VAL A 734 -18.78 -19.99 -13.42
N ASN A 735 -19.09 -18.76 -12.99
CA ASN A 735 -20.43 -18.17 -13.13
C ASN A 735 -20.84 -18.00 -14.59
N ALA A 736 -19.93 -17.64 -15.50
CA ALA A 736 -20.23 -17.56 -16.94
C ALA A 736 -20.60 -18.95 -17.49
N ILE A 737 -19.84 -19.99 -17.12
CA ILE A 737 -20.11 -21.39 -17.49
C ILE A 737 -21.45 -21.89 -16.93
N GLU A 738 -21.74 -21.65 -15.65
CA GLU A 738 -23.04 -22.02 -15.06
C GLU A 738 -24.21 -21.28 -15.70
N ARG A 739 -24.02 -20.01 -16.09
CA ARG A 739 -25.06 -19.20 -16.73
C ARG A 739 -25.31 -19.62 -18.18
N ILE A 740 -24.27 -20.03 -18.91
CA ILE A 740 -24.38 -20.68 -20.23
C ILE A 740 -25.12 -22.02 -20.08
N ASN A 741 -24.70 -22.89 -19.15
CA ASN A 741 -25.39 -24.14 -18.81
C ASN A 741 -26.81 -23.93 -18.22
N GLY A 742 -27.17 -22.72 -17.83
CA GLY A 742 -28.52 -22.32 -17.43
C GLY A 742 -29.39 -21.93 -18.62
N LEU A 743 -28.83 -21.13 -19.55
CA LEU A 743 -29.51 -20.71 -20.78
C LEU A 743 -29.74 -21.86 -21.76
N LEU A 744 -28.86 -22.87 -21.77
CA LEU A 744 -28.97 -24.08 -22.62
C LEU A 744 -29.92 -25.16 -22.05
N LYS A 745 -30.55 -24.96 -20.89
CA LYS A 745 -31.35 -26.01 -20.21
C LYS A 745 -32.83 -26.07 -20.58
N ASP A 746 -33.36 -25.03 -21.23
CA ASP A 746 -34.80 -24.94 -21.52
C ASP A 746 -35.21 -25.63 -22.84
N ASP A 747 -34.26 -26.15 -23.64
CA ASP A 747 -34.54 -27.08 -24.74
C ASP A 747 -34.19 -28.53 -24.32
N PRO A 748 -35.19 -29.44 -24.16
CA PRO A 748 -34.96 -30.82 -23.74
C PRO A 748 -34.29 -31.73 -24.81
N LYS A 749 -33.80 -31.17 -25.92
CA LYS A 749 -32.97 -31.87 -26.92
C LYS A 749 -31.52 -31.38 -26.97
N ASP A 750 -31.17 -30.32 -26.23
CA ASP A 750 -29.86 -29.68 -26.36
C ASP A 750 -28.76 -30.38 -25.54
N ASN A 751 -27.91 -31.14 -26.24
CA ASN A 751 -26.75 -31.81 -25.64
C ASN A 751 -25.50 -30.91 -25.50
N ARG A 752 -25.60 -29.59 -25.71
CA ARG A 752 -24.46 -28.64 -25.57
C ARG A 752 -24.16 -28.23 -24.13
N VAL A 753 -24.86 -28.81 -23.14
CA VAL A 753 -24.53 -28.66 -21.72
C VAL A 753 -23.16 -29.27 -21.44
N ILE A 754 -22.23 -28.50 -20.85
CA ILE A 754 -20.92 -29.02 -20.42
C ILE A 754 -21.17 -30.12 -19.38
N ASP A 755 -20.68 -31.33 -19.68
CA ASP A 755 -21.02 -32.56 -18.96
C ASP A 755 -20.85 -32.39 -17.44
N LYS A 756 -21.93 -32.69 -16.70
CA LYS A 756 -21.93 -32.59 -15.24
C LYS A 756 -20.83 -33.48 -14.63
N SER A 757 -20.55 -34.64 -15.21
CA SER A 757 -19.48 -35.53 -14.74
C SER A 757 -18.07 -34.95 -14.94
N PHE A 758 -17.87 -34.09 -15.95
CA PHE A 758 -16.61 -33.37 -16.17
C PHE A 758 -16.45 -32.18 -15.21
N LEU A 759 -17.52 -31.42 -14.97
CA LEU A 759 -17.56 -30.38 -13.94
C LEU A 759 -17.40 -30.97 -12.53
N ASP A 760 -18.09 -32.08 -12.23
CA ASP A 760 -17.96 -32.83 -10.99
C ASP A 760 -16.52 -33.39 -10.88
N TYR A 761 -15.88 -33.90 -11.94
CA TYR A 761 -14.48 -34.38 -11.93
C TYR A 761 -13.48 -33.27 -11.57
N ILE A 762 -13.56 -32.12 -12.25
CA ILE A 762 -12.69 -30.96 -11.96
C ILE A 762 -12.90 -30.52 -10.50
N THR A 763 -14.15 -30.50 -10.04
CA THR A 763 -14.49 -30.18 -8.64
C THR A 763 -14.01 -31.27 -7.67
N LEU A 764 -13.90 -32.53 -8.09
CA LEU A 764 -13.42 -33.63 -7.24
C LEU A 764 -11.90 -33.65 -7.08
N GLU A 765 -11.12 -33.41 -8.15
CA GLU A 765 -9.67 -33.22 -7.99
C GLU A 765 -9.37 -31.99 -7.13
N TYR A 766 -10.10 -30.89 -7.33
CA TYR A 766 -9.99 -29.67 -6.52
C TYR A 766 -10.21 -29.93 -5.01
N ASN A 767 -11.12 -30.83 -4.64
CA ASN A 767 -11.40 -31.20 -3.24
C ASN A 767 -10.55 -32.38 -2.69
N ASN A 768 -9.71 -33.03 -3.50
CA ASN A 768 -8.85 -34.15 -3.05
C ASN A 768 -7.35 -33.83 -3.15
N THR A 769 -6.96 -32.71 -3.75
CA THR A 769 -5.55 -32.30 -3.92
C THR A 769 -5.12 -31.24 -2.89
N TYR A 770 -6.05 -30.69 -2.10
CA TYR A 770 -5.84 -29.64 -1.10
C TYR A 770 -6.72 -29.82 0.15
#